data_AF-A0AAW0L550-F1
#
_entry.id   AF-A0AAW0L550-F1
#
_cell.length_a   1.000
_cell.length_b   1.000
_cell.length_c   1.000
_cell.angle_alpha   90.00
_cell.angle_beta   90.00
_cell.angle_gamma   90.00
#
_symmetry.space_group_name_H-M   'P 1'
#
loop_
_entity.id
_entity.type
_entity.pdbx_description
1 polymer ?
#
loop_
_entity_poly.entity_id
_entity_poly.type
_entity_poly.pdbx_seq_one_letter_code
_entity_poly.pdbx_strand_id
1 'polypeptide(L)'
;MSSEKQFCENYFVLKPDNASFYDLASFLFSSKSETSKFIESSEELKGDFWIRWYIFNSLFVQKLLLKVGKPMVLIGNVLELWLNLLSSNGGLLRLITNFFTGKMVRPNRSSAKFTSVVANLDQRVELDKKISYSNRKYNASLSIMASKLSYENEAFVKTIIKDHWNMEFLGFNNFWNDYLEDAATQAIMFLDTRVDPNLIVVAFRGTEPFDPEAWRTDVDLSWYEFKGVGKTHSGFMKALGLQKNKGWPKEIEQGINQKKYAYYEIRQRLRELLQKNENAKFILTGHSLGGALAILFLTVLAKHEEEWLMHKLEGVYTFGQPRVGDYQLGGYMENKLKQYDVRYLRFVYCNDIVPRVPYDDDDNDFFTHFGPCLYYNSFYKGKILKDEPNKNYFSATWAIFKFMNAVWELIRSFIIPYTRGQEYKESWLMKIMRIFGLVFPGLAEHLPPDYVNVTRLGSLPLGLQDSKPDAASFYDLGCFLFSSGSKDCEFIECSSEDLKGGFWRRWYIFSSLFAQKLLLKVENPMKKLGKVLEQWLNLLSSNGGLLRLFANLLTGKRERTPNRLSAKFTSVVGNLDPRVELDKSIRYGNTKYNAFLSIMASKLSYENEEFTKIIINDHWNMKFLYFDNYWNDYLKDYTTQVIMFQNTMVDPNLIVVAFRGTHPFDPKAWRVDVDLSWYKIEGVGKTHSGFMKALGLQKRKGWPEQGSNQNKYAYYEIRQRLRKLLQKNKNAKFILTGHSLGGALAILFLTVLAVHEEEWLMDKLEGVYTFGQPRVGDNQLKEYMEKKLEQYDVRYFRFVYSNDIVPRVPYDDDNVFFIHFGTCCYYNSSYKGKVITEEPNKNYFSVPWTIVKFRLNAIWELNRSFIFPYTRGPEYKESWLMKTMRIFGLVFPGLVAHMPQDY
;
A
#
# COMPACT_ATOMS: atom_id res chain seq x y z
N MET A 1 -42.07 3.37 -32.05
CA MET A 1 -41.62 1.96 -32.01
C MET A 1 -40.11 1.97 -32.13
N SER A 2 -39.35 1.54 -31.11
CA SER A 2 -37.89 1.62 -31.07
C SER A 2 -37.23 0.66 -32.06
N SER A 3 -36.15 1.12 -32.69
CA SER A 3 -35.40 0.46 -33.78
C SER A 3 -34.66 -0.83 -33.38
N GLU A 4 -34.59 -1.14 -32.08
CA GLU A 4 -33.80 -2.26 -31.54
C GLU A 4 -34.55 -3.60 -31.58
N LYS A 5 -35.86 -3.59 -31.83
CA LYS A 5 -36.76 -4.76 -31.79
C LYS A 5 -36.58 -5.78 -32.93
N GLN A 6 -35.63 -5.59 -33.84
CA GLN A 6 -35.63 -6.30 -35.13
C GLN A 6 -34.68 -7.50 -35.24
N PHE A 7 -33.69 -7.66 -34.36
CA PHE A 7 -32.70 -8.76 -34.46
C PHE A 7 -32.51 -9.60 -33.18
N CYS A 8 -33.12 -9.23 -32.06
CA CYS A 8 -32.93 -9.88 -30.76
C CYS A 8 -34.28 -10.01 -30.04
N GLU A 9 -34.65 -11.22 -29.63
CA GLU A 9 -35.91 -11.49 -28.92
C GLU A 9 -35.84 -10.99 -27.46
N ASN A 10 -34.72 -11.25 -26.77
CA ASN A 10 -34.48 -10.84 -25.40
C ASN A 10 -33.34 -9.84 -25.25
N TYR A 11 -33.55 -8.77 -24.50
CA TYR A 11 -32.57 -7.70 -24.30
C TYR A 11 -32.85 -6.87 -23.04
N PHE A 12 -31.81 -6.19 -22.56
CA PHE A 12 -31.87 -5.22 -21.49
C PHE A 12 -30.95 -4.05 -21.80
N VAL A 13 -31.49 -2.84 -21.90
CA VAL A 13 -30.76 -1.64 -22.36
C VAL A 13 -31.02 -0.46 -21.44
N LEU A 14 -29.94 0.13 -20.96
CA LEU A 14 -29.92 1.33 -20.13
C LEU A 14 -29.78 2.58 -20.99
N LYS A 15 -30.58 3.61 -20.70
CA LYS A 15 -30.57 4.90 -21.41
C LYS A 15 -30.34 6.06 -20.41
N PRO A 16 -29.08 6.30 -20.00
CA PRO A 16 -28.76 7.27 -18.95
C PRO A 16 -29.13 8.71 -19.31
N ASP A 17 -29.17 9.06 -20.60
CA ASP A 17 -29.52 10.40 -21.10
C ASP A 17 -30.95 10.81 -20.75
N ASN A 18 -31.85 9.83 -20.61
CA ASN A 18 -33.28 10.06 -20.37
C ASN A 18 -33.67 10.06 -18.88
N ALA A 19 -32.78 9.70 -17.97
CA ALA A 19 -33.05 9.63 -16.53
C ALA A 19 -32.56 10.90 -15.83
N SER A 20 -33.35 11.59 -15.02
CA SER A 20 -32.83 12.62 -14.10
C SER A 20 -32.17 11.99 -12.85
N PHE A 21 -31.36 12.75 -12.09
CA PHE A 21 -30.83 12.26 -10.81
C PHE A 21 -31.94 11.91 -9.81
N TYR A 22 -33.07 12.61 -9.88
CA TYR A 22 -34.26 12.31 -9.09
C TYR A 22 -34.88 10.97 -9.50
N ASP A 23 -34.99 10.71 -10.81
CA ASP A 23 -35.51 9.44 -11.33
C ASP A 23 -34.66 8.26 -10.86
N LEU A 24 -33.32 8.39 -10.88
CA LEU A 24 -32.41 7.37 -10.38
C LEU A 24 -32.58 7.12 -8.87
N ALA A 25 -32.68 8.19 -8.07
CA ALA A 25 -32.93 8.06 -6.63
C ALA A 25 -34.30 7.41 -6.34
N SER A 26 -35.35 7.83 -7.07
CA SER A 26 -36.69 7.24 -6.95
C SER A 26 -36.70 5.76 -7.35
N PHE A 27 -35.96 5.38 -8.39
CA PHE A 27 -35.82 3.98 -8.81
C PHE A 27 -35.18 3.11 -7.73
N LEU A 28 -34.14 3.62 -7.07
CA LEU A 28 -33.46 2.87 -6.02
C LEU A 28 -34.40 2.56 -4.83
N PHE A 29 -35.22 3.53 -4.41
CA PHE A 29 -36.06 3.40 -3.22
C PHE A 29 -37.49 2.90 -3.50
N SER A 30 -37.97 2.93 -4.74
CA SER A 30 -39.33 2.51 -5.11
C SER A 30 -39.35 1.56 -6.31
N SER A 31 -39.91 0.36 -6.10
CA SER A 31 -40.13 -0.63 -7.16
C SER A 31 -41.29 -0.25 -8.10
N LYS A 32 -42.07 0.79 -7.76
CA LYS A 32 -43.21 1.29 -8.54
C LYS A 32 -42.86 2.53 -9.38
N SER A 33 -41.58 2.87 -9.50
CA SER A 33 -41.12 4.01 -10.29
C SER A 33 -41.34 3.78 -11.79
N GLU A 34 -41.63 4.85 -12.54
CA GLU A 34 -41.76 4.80 -13.99
C GLU A 34 -40.37 4.67 -14.64
N THR A 35 -39.96 3.43 -14.95
CA THR A 35 -38.60 3.12 -15.46
C THR A 35 -38.49 3.12 -16.99
N SER A 36 -39.61 3.14 -17.70
CA SER A 36 -39.71 3.05 -19.17
C SER A 36 -38.94 4.16 -19.92
N LYS A 37 -38.65 5.27 -19.24
CA LYS A 37 -37.87 6.39 -19.79
C LYS A 37 -36.39 6.03 -19.99
N PHE A 38 -35.82 5.23 -19.08
CA PHE A 38 -34.38 4.99 -19.00
C PHE A 38 -33.95 3.52 -18.91
N ILE A 39 -34.91 2.58 -18.85
CA ILE A 39 -34.69 1.14 -18.98
C ILE A 39 -35.60 0.62 -20.09
N GLU A 40 -35.03 -0.05 -21.07
CA GLU A 40 -35.74 -0.81 -22.10
C GLU A 40 -35.40 -2.30 -21.91
N SER A 41 -36.39 -3.14 -21.64
CA SER A 41 -36.19 -4.55 -21.35
C SER A 41 -37.28 -5.40 -22.01
N SER A 42 -36.92 -6.57 -22.51
CA SER A 42 -37.87 -7.60 -22.95
C SER A 42 -38.44 -8.41 -21.78
N GLU A 43 -37.73 -8.43 -20.64
CA GLU A 43 -38.11 -9.16 -19.42
C GLU A 43 -38.58 -8.18 -18.33
N GLU A 44 -39.54 -8.60 -17.50
CA GLU A 44 -39.90 -7.85 -16.29
C GLU A 44 -38.74 -7.88 -15.28
N LEU A 45 -38.29 -6.69 -14.87
CA LEU A 45 -37.31 -6.54 -13.80
C LEU A 45 -37.88 -7.09 -12.48
N LYS A 46 -37.31 -8.18 -11.97
CA LYS A 46 -37.64 -8.70 -10.64
C LYS A 46 -37.31 -7.62 -9.58
N GLY A 47 -38.27 -7.33 -8.69
CA GLY A 47 -38.27 -6.19 -7.76
C GLY A 47 -37.25 -6.19 -6.62
N ASP A 48 -36.17 -6.97 -6.72
CA ASP A 48 -35.14 -7.02 -5.69
C ASP A 48 -34.40 -5.68 -5.56
N PHE A 49 -34.02 -5.32 -4.33
CA PHE A 49 -33.27 -4.10 -4.04
C PHE A 49 -31.86 -4.14 -4.64
N TRP A 50 -31.19 -5.30 -4.61
CA TRP A 50 -29.81 -5.40 -5.08
C TRP A 50 -29.69 -5.22 -6.60
N ILE A 51 -30.61 -5.79 -7.37
CA ILE A 51 -30.71 -5.55 -8.83
C ILE A 51 -30.85 -4.06 -9.11
N ARG A 52 -31.76 -3.37 -8.39
CA ARG A 52 -31.95 -1.92 -8.53
C ARG A 52 -30.72 -1.13 -8.10
N TRP A 53 -30.01 -1.57 -7.06
CA TRP A 53 -28.76 -0.97 -6.62
C TRP A 53 -27.66 -1.06 -7.69
N TYR A 54 -27.48 -2.21 -8.34
CA TYR A 54 -26.49 -2.37 -9.40
C TYR A 54 -26.80 -1.48 -10.62
N ILE A 55 -28.05 -1.49 -11.07
CA ILE A 55 -28.52 -0.65 -12.18
C ILE A 55 -28.38 0.85 -11.83
N PHE A 56 -28.75 1.24 -10.61
CA PHE A 56 -28.58 2.61 -10.12
C PHE A 56 -27.12 3.06 -10.19
N ASN A 57 -26.18 2.25 -9.70
CA ASN A 57 -24.75 2.59 -9.71
C ASN A 57 -24.23 2.76 -11.15
N SER A 58 -24.59 1.85 -12.06
CA SER A 58 -24.24 1.97 -13.49
C SER A 58 -24.78 3.27 -14.08
N LEU A 59 -26.09 3.53 -13.98
CA LEU A 59 -26.73 4.73 -14.52
C LEU A 59 -26.17 6.02 -13.90
N PHE A 60 -25.91 6.01 -12.59
CA PHE A 60 -25.36 7.15 -11.87
C PHE A 60 -23.95 7.51 -12.36
N VAL A 61 -23.07 6.52 -12.51
CA VAL A 61 -21.71 6.74 -13.02
C VAL A 61 -21.75 7.19 -14.48
N GLN A 62 -22.56 6.55 -15.33
CA GLN A 62 -22.74 6.98 -16.73
C GLN A 62 -23.22 8.43 -16.81
N LYS A 63 -24.19 8.82 -15.98
CA LYS A 63 -24.71 10.20 -15.93
C LYS A 63 -23.68 11.20 -15.40
N LEU A 64 -22.84 10.81 -14.44
CA LEU A 64 -21.74 11.63 -13.98
C LEU A 64 -20.71 11.85 -15.10
N LEU A 65 -20.32 10.78 -15.80
CA LEU A 65 -19.37 10.84 -16.94
C LEU A 65 -19.89 11.71 -18.08
N LEU A 66 -21.18 11.63 -18.43
CA LEU A 66 -21.82 12.53 -19.39
C LEU A 66 -21.67 14.01 -18.99
N LYS A 67 -21.81 14.31 -17.70
CA LYS A 67 -21.69 15.69 -17.18
C LYS A 67 -20.24 16.19 -17.17
N VAL A 68 -19.27 15.32 -16.86
CA VAL A 68 -17.84 15.71 -16.69
C VAL A 68 -16.96 15.34 -17.89
N GLY A 69 -17.51 14.74 -18.94
CA GLY A 69 -16.75 14.15 -20.05
C GLY A 69 -15.88 15.17 -20.80
N LYS A 70 -16.43 16.32 -21.18
CA LYS A 70 -15.65 17.39 -21.84
C LYS A 70 -14.48 17.89 -20.97
N PRO A 71 -14.69 18.24 -19.68
CA PRO A 71 -13.59 18.53 -18.77
C PRO A 71 -12.54 17.41 -18.66
N MET A 72 -12.98 16.15 -18.58
CA MET A 72 -12.09 14.99 -18.46
C MET A 72 -11.16 14.85 -19.67
N VAL A 73 -11.69 14.93 -20.89
CA VAL A 73 -10.91 14.90 -22.14
C VAL A 73 -9.92 16.07 -22.21
N LEU A 74 -10.32 17.27 -21.78
CA LEU A 74 -9.43 18.44 -21.74
C LEU A 74 -8.26 18.22 -20.78
N ILE A 75 -8.53 17.70 -19.57
CA ILE A 75 -7.50 17.39 -18.58
C ILE A 75 -6.50 16.37 -19.14
N GLY A 76 -6.98 15.31 -19.77
CA GLY A 76 -6.13 14.30 -20.42
C GLY A 76 -5.22 14.91 -21.48
N ASN A 77 -5.79 15.71 -22.37
CA ASN A 77 -5.04 16.39 -23.43
C ASN A 77 -3.96 17.34 -22.92
N VAL A 78 -4.25 18.10 -21.85
CA VAL A 78 -3.29 18.99 -21.21
C VAL A 78 -2.19 18.20 -20.52
N LEU A 79 -2.55 17.12 -19.80
CA LEU A 79 -1.60 16.27 -19.11
C LEU A 79 -0.63 15.60 -20.09
N GLU A 80 -1.12 15.00 -21.17
CA GLU A 80 -0.27 14.40 -22.20
C GLU A 80 0.65 15.41 -22.86
N LEU A 81 0.13 16.58 -23.22
CA LEU A 81 0.95 17.65 -23.81
C LEU A 81 2.06 18.09 -22.84
N TRP A 82 1.73 18.23 -21.55
CA TRP A 82 2.69 18.60 -20.52
C TRP A 82 3.77 17.55 -20.30
N LEU A 83 3.39 16.28 -20.21
CA LEU A 83 4.33 15.15 -20.08
C LEU A 83 5.28 15.07 -21.28
N ASN A 84 4.76 15.22 -22.50
CA ASN A 84 5.57 15.20 -23.72
C ASN A 84 6.42 16.46 -23.91
N LEU A 85 5.97 17.62 -23.43
CA LEU A 85 6.76 18.85 -23.43
C LEU A 85 7.97 18.70 -22.50
N LEU A 86 7.76 18.13 -21.31
CA LEU A 86 8.83 17.83 -20.36
C LEU A 86 9.83 16.83 -20.94
N SER A 87 9.35 15.72 -21.51
CA SER A 87 10.23 14.67 -22.05
C SER A 87 11.05 15.17 -23.25
N SER A 88 10.41 15.89 -24.19
CA SER A 88 11.06 16.42 -25.40
C SER A 88 12.14 17.46 -25.11
N ASN A 89 12.10 18.11 -23.94
CA ASN A 89 13.06 19.13 -23.53
C ASN A 89 14.07 18.63 -22.48
N GLY A 90 14.05 17.34 -22.11
CA GLY A 90 15.00 16.77 -21.15
C GLY A 90 14.70 17.10 -19.68
N GLY A 91 13.42 17.31 -19.33
CA GLY A 91 12.94 17.55 -17.97
C GLY A 91 12.71 19.03 -17.64
N LEU A 92 12.16 19.30 -16.45
CA LEU A 92 11.69 20.63 -16.04
C LEU A 92 12.78 21.71 -16.08
N LEU A 93 13.97 21.43 -15.55
CA LEU A 93 15.08 22.39 -15.51
C LEU A 93 15.56 22.78 -16.91
N ARG A 94 15.69 21.79 -17.82
CA ARG A 94 16.09 22.04 -19.21
C ARG A 94 14.96 22.68 -20.01
N LEU A 95 13.69 22.37 -19.74
CA LEU A 95 12.55 23.07 -20.34
C LEU A 95 12.59 24.57 -20.02
N ILE A 96 12.81 24.94 -18.76
CA ILE A 96 12.96 26.34 -18.35
C ILE A 96 14.13 27.00 -19.08
N THR A 97 15.27 26.30 -19.15
CA THR A 97 16.47 26.80 -19.86
C THR A 97 16.22 26.97 -21.37
N ASN A 98 15.57 25.99 -22.01
CA ASN A 98 15.24 26.01 -23.43
C ASN A 98 14.22 27.11 -23.77
N PHE A 99 13.30 27.41 -22.84
CA PHE A 99 12.36 28.51 -22.98
C PHE A 99 13.10 29.86 -23.04
N PHE A 100 13.98 30.14 -22.08
CA PHE A 100 14.75 31.39 -22.08
C PHE A 100 15.82 31.49 -23.18
N THR A 101 16.30 30.36 -23.70
CA THR A 101 17.29 30.32 -24.79
C THR A 101 16.68 30.21 -26.19
N GLY A 102 15.34 30.19 -26.31
CA GLY A 102 14.64 30.05 -27.60
C GLY A 102 14.76 28.67 -28.26
N LYS A 103 15.26 27.66 -27.55
CA LYS A 103 15.50 26.28 -28.04
C LYS A 103 14.39 25.28 -27.65
N MET A 104 13.23 25.77 -27.23
CA MET A 104 12.13 24.93 -26.77
C MET A 104 11.56 24.06 -27.90
N VAL A 105 11.60 22.74 -27.72
CA VAL A 105 11.01 21.78 -28.64
C VAL A 105 9.54 21.60 -28.29
N ARG A 106 8.65 21.82 -29.27
CA ARG A 106 7.21 21.56 -29.11
C ARG A 106 6.88 20.11 -29.49
N PRO A 107 6.17 19.35 -28.66
CA PRO A 107 5.81 17.97 -28.96
C PRO A 107 4.80 17.90 -30.13
N ASN A 108 4.99 16.95 -31.03
CA ASN A 108 4.07 16.67 -32.14
C ASN A 108 3.35 15.34 -31.89
N ARG A 109 2.01 15.36 -31.80
CA ARG A 109 1.16 14.20 -31.48
C ARG A 109 1.31 13.03 -32.45
N SER A 110 1.64 13.29 -33.71
CA SER A 110 1.81 12.25 -34.74
C SER A 110 3.24 11.70 -34.81
N SER A 111 4.13 12.14 -33.93
CA SER A 111 5.53 11.70 -33.91
C SER A 111 5.70 10.40 -33.13
N ALA A 112 6.64 9.57 -33.58
CA ALA A 112 7.12 8.40 -32.84
C ALA A 112 7.77 8.73 -31.48
N LYS A 113 7.99 10.01 -31.15
CA LYS A 113 8.47 10.46 -29.83
C LYS A 113 7.34 10.88 -28.89
N PHE A 114 6.11 11.02 -29.39
CA PHE A 114 4.96 11.36 -28.57
C PHE A 114 4.41 10.10 -27.91
N THR A 115 4.13 10.21 -26.61
CA THR A 115 3.72 9.09 -25.75
C THR A 115 2.41 9.42 -25.05
N SER A 116 1.52 8.44 -24.95
CA SER A 116 0.27 8.56 -24.20
C SER A 116 0.53 8.65 -22.68
N VAL A 117 -0.53 8.90 -21.90
CA VAL A 117 -0.47 8.72 -20.43
C VAL A 117 0.00 7.31 -20.06
N VAL A 118 -0.40 6.27 -20.80
CA VAL A 118 -0.06 4.86 -20.52
C VAL A 118 1.44 4.59 -20.70
N ALA A 119 2.06 5.08 -21.77
CA ALA A 119 3.52 4.99 -21.95
C ALA A 119 4.30 5.80 -20.89
N ASN A 120 3.72 6.87 -20.33
CA ASN A 120 4.34 7.61 -19.23
C ASN A 120 4.22 6.89 -17.86
N LEU A 121 3.27 5.97 -17.71
CA LEU A 121 3.18 5.09 -16.54
C LEU A 121 4.27 4.01 -16.55
N ASP A 122 4.57 3.45 -17.72
CA ASP A 122 5.66 2.50 -17.92
C ASP A 122 6.35 2.72 -19.26
N GLN A 123 7.60 3.19 -19.21
CA GLN A 123 8.40 3.55 -20.38
C GLN A 123 9.09 2.35 -21.06
N ARG A 124 8.93 1.12 -20.55
CA ARG A 124 9.56 -0.06 -21.14
C ARG A 124 8.90 -0.43 -22.46
N VAL A 125 9.70 -0.53 -23.52
CA VAL A 125 9.27 -0.99 -24.85
C VAL A 125 9.91 -2.32 -25.25
N GLU A 126 11.06 -2.66 -24.68
CA GLU A 126 11.79 -3.88 -24.98
C GLU A 126 11.10 -5.14 -24.44
N LEU A 127 11.08 -6.20 -25.25
CA LEU A 127 10.71 -7.55 -24.80
C LEU A 127 11.76 -8.07 -23.79
N ASP A 128 11.33 -8.92 -22.85
CA ASP A 128 12.25 -9.48 -21.85
C ASP A 128 13.21 -10.48 -22.50
N LYS A 129 14.50 -10.16 -22.53
CA LYS A 129 15.54 -11.00 -23.14
C LYS A 129 15.67 -12.39 -22.50
N LYS A 130 15.14 -12.58 -21.29
CA LYS A 130 15.14 -13.89 -20.59
C LYS A 130 13.99 -14.81 -21.06
N ILE A 131 13.01 -14.28 -21.80
CA ILE A 131 11.87 -15.03 -22.32
C ILE A 131 12.11 -15.25 -23.83
N SER A 132 12.73 -16.39 -24.17
CA SER A 132 12.90 -16.81 -25.56
C SER A 132 11.57 -17.18 -26.21
N TYR A 133 11.53 -17.20 -27.54
CA TYR A 133 10.36 -17.63 -28.32
C TYR A 133 9.92 -19.08 -28.03
N SER A 134 10.87 -19.95 -27.66
CA SER A 134 10.60 -21.33 -27.24
C SER A 134 10.00 -21.44 -25.82
N ASN A 135 9.95 -20.34 -25.06
CA ASN A 135 9.42 -20.34 -23.71
C ASN A 135 7.88 -20.30 -23.73
N ARG A 136 7.24 -21.16 -22.93
CA ARG A 136 5.78 -21.17 -22.76
C ARG A 136 5.16 -19.82 -22.35
N LYS A 137 5.96 -18.90 -21.79
CA LYS A 137 5.54 -17.55 -21.39
C LYS A 137 5.64 -16.52 -22.51
N TYR A 138 6.24 -16.85 -23.65
CA TYR A 138 6.54 -15.91 -24.73
C TYR A 138 5.27 -15.23 -25.24
N ASN A 139 4.27 -16.01 -25.66
CA ASN A 139 3.02 -15.46 -26.19
C ASN A 139 2.34 -14.54 -25.17
N ALA A 140 2.26 -14.93 -23.89
CA ALA A 140 1.70 -14.07 -22.86
C ALA A 140 2.49 -12.77 -22.65
N SER A 141 3.83 -12.82 -22.69
CA SER A 141 4.68 -11.64 -22.56
C SER A 141 4.59 -10.71 -23.76
N LEU A 142 4.58 -11.25 -24.98
CA LEU A 142 4.35 -10.50 -26.22
C LEU A 142 2.95 -9.87 -26.22
N SER A 143 1.93 -10.63 -25.81
CA SER A 143 0.54 -10.20 -25.74
C SER A 143 0.32 -8.99 -24.84
N ILE A 144 0.89 -8.96 -23.62
CA ILE A 144 0.75 -7.78 -22.76
C ILE A 144 1.52 -6.57 -23.32
N MET A 145 2.69 -6.79 -23.92
CA MET A 145 3.45 -5.70 -24.54
C MET A 145 2.70 -5.12 -25.75
N ALA A 146 2.07 -5.97 -26.57
CA ALA A 146 1.20 -5.55 -27.67
C ALA A 146 -0.07 -4.82 -27.17
N SER A 147 -0.72 -5.34 -26.12
CA SER A 147 -1.88 -4.72 -25.48
C SER A 147 -1.57 -3.36 -24.84
N LYS A 148 -0.33 -3.18 -24.36
CA LYS A 148 0.16 -1.89 -23.88
C LYS A 148 0.47 -0.94 -25.06
N LEU A 149 1.08 -1.48 -26.12
CA LEU A 149 1.46 -0.69 -27.29
C LEU A 149 0.24 -0.18 -28.07
N SER A 150 -0.90 -0.87 -28.00
CA SER A 150 -2.14 -0.45 -28.67
C SER A 150 -2.73 0.86 -28.13
N TYR A 151 -2.24 1.41 -27.03
CA TYR A 151 -2.59 2.75 -26.53
C TYR A 151 -1.85 3.90 -27.23
N GLU A 152 -0.78 3.61 -27.97
CA GLU A 152 0.09 4.64 -28.56
C GLU A 152 -0.36 5.02 -29.99
N ASN A 153 0.25 6.08 -30.53
CA ASN A 153 0.01 6.51 -31.91
C ASN A 153 0.72 5.61 -32.94
N GLU A 154 0.23 5.58 -34.17
CA GLU A 154 0.75 4.71 -35.24
C GLU A 154 2.25 4.83 -35.47
N ALA A 155 2.82 6.05 -35.48
CA ALA A 155 4.23 6.24 -35.73
C ALA A 155 5.10 5.62 -34.62
N PHE A 156 4.68 5.75 -33.36
CA PHE A 156 5.32 5.10 -32.22
C PHE A 156 5.22 3.57 -32.34
N VAL A 157 4.01 3.05 -32.57
CA VAL A 157 3.73 1.62 -32.72
C VAL A 157 4.59 0.98 -33.81
N LYS A 158 4.62 1.59 -35.00
CA LYS A 158 5.38 1.12 -36.15
C LYS A 158 6.89 1.10 -35.88
N THR A 159 7.41 2.12 -35.21
CA THR A 159 8.82 2.20 -34.81
C THR A 159 9.18 1.07 -33.85
N ILE A 160 8.36 0.83 -32.81
CA ILE A 160 8.63 -0.25 -31.85
C ILE A 160 8.59 -1.63 -32.52
N ILE A 161 7.55 -1.91 -33.32
CA ILE A 161 7.40 -3.23 -33.96
C ILE A 161 8.54 -3.51 -34.95
N LYS A 162 8.89 -2.53 -35.80
CA LYS A 162 9.93 -2.71 -36.81
C LYS A 162 11.34 -2.63 -36.23
N ASP A 163 11.64 -1.58 -35.48
CA ASP A 163 13.02 -1.23 -35.14
C ASP A 163 13.47 -1.84 -33.80
N HIS A 164 12.55 -2.06 -32.86
CA HIS A 164 12.88 -2.64 -31.55
C HIS A 164 12.55 -4.15 -31.48
N TRP A 165 11.41 -4.57 -32.03
CA TRP A 165 11.00 -5.98 -31.98
C TRP A 165 11.43 -6.77 -33.22
N ASN A 166 11.88 -6.10 -34.30
CA ASN A 166 12.26 -6.73 -35.56
C ASN A 166 11.14 -7.65 -36.11
N MET A 167 9.92 -7.12 -36.14
CA MET A 167 8.71 -7.78 -36.62
C MET A 167 8.08 -6.98 -37.77
N GLU A 168 7.21 -7.61 -38.55
CA GLU A 168 6.52 -6.95 -39.64
C GLU A 168 5.24 -6.26 -39.14
N PHE A 169 5.19 -4.93 -39.28
CA PHE A 169 3.98 -4.15 -38.99
C PHE A 169 2.95 -4.32 -40.12
N LEU A 170 1.75 -4.80 -39.78
CA LEU A 170 0.68 -5.10 -40.75
C LEU A 170 -0.41 -4.03 -40.81
N GLY A 171 -0.70 -3.35 -39.69
CA GLY A 171 -1.71 -2.30 -39.65
C GLY A 171 -1.97 -1.68 -38.28
N PHE A 172 -2.48 -0.45 -38.32
CA PHE A 172 -3.02 0.31 -37.20
C PHE A 172 -4.34 0.90 -37.68
N ASN A 173 -5.45 0.53 -37.06
CA ASN A 173 -6.78 0.86 -37.60
C ASN A 173 -7.71 1.35 -36.50
N ASN A 174 -8.43 2.42 -36.83
CA ASN A 174 -9.58 2.92 -36.07
C ASN A 174 -10.86 2.47 -36.76
N PHE A 175 -11.78 1.92 -35.97
CA PHE A 175 -13.00 1.29 -36.43
C PHE A 175 -14.22 2.04 -35.92
N TRP A 176 -15.23 2.09 -36.78
CA TRP A 176 -16.48 2.78 -36.57
C TRP A 176 -17.40 2.02 -35.61
N ASN A 177 -18.05 2.76 -34.71
CA ASN A 177 -19.12 2.30 -33.85
C ASN A 177 -20.43 3.01 -34.24
N ASP A 178 -21.42 2.27 -34.73
CA ASP A 178 -22.69 2.85 -35.21
C ASP A 178 -23.58 3.45 -34.13
N TYR A 179 -23.33 3.14 -32.87
CA TYR A 179 -24.12 3.67 -31.75
C TYR A 179 -23.53 4.96 -31.19
N LEU A 180 -22.21 5.16 -31.35
CA LEU A 180 -21.53 6.40 -30.99
C LEU A 180 -21.38 7.36 -32.17
N GLU A 181 -21.54 6.85 -33.39
CA GLU A 181 -21.28 7.58 -34.64
C GLU A 181 -19.86 8.16 -34.70
N ASP A 182 -18.88 7.38 -34.21
CA ASP A 182 -17.47 7.76 -34.16
C ASP A 182 -16.55 6.53 -34.30
N ALA A 183 -15.28 6.77 -34.64
CA ALA A 183 -14.21 5.77 -34.73
C ALA A 183 -13.62 5.45 -33.34
N ALA A 184 -14.43 4.83 -32.48
CA ALA A 184 -14.14 4.65 -31.06
C ALA A 184 -13.28 3.40 -30.72
N THR A 185 -13.07 2.49 -31.66
CA THR A 185 -12.34 1.23 -31.41
C THR A 185 -11.04 1.19 -32.19
N GLN A 186 -9.93 0.86 -31.53
CA GLN A 186 -8.61 0.79 -32.16
C GLN A 186 -8.01 -0.61 -31.99
N ALA A 187 -7.34 -1.11 -33.02
CA ALA A 187 -6.52 -2.32 -32.93
C ALA A 187 -5.23 -2.19 -33.75
N ILE A 188 -4.22 -2.95 -33.33
CA ILE A 188 -2.94 -3.08 -34.03
C ILE A 188 -2.76 -4.53 -34.50
N MET A 189 -2.15 -4.69 -35.67
CA MET A 189 -1.81 -5.99 -36.25
C MET A 189 -0.35 -6.02 -36.67
N PHE A 190 0.36 -7.09 -36.34
CA PHE A 190 1.73 -7.33 -36.77
C PHE A 190 2.04 -8.83 -36.87
N LEU A 191 3.09 -9.18 -37.59
CA LEU A 191 3.55 -10.54 -37.82
C LEU A 191 4.93 -10.75 -37.18
N ASP A 192 5.00 -11.71 -36.27
CA ASP A 192 6.25 -12.23 -35.73
C ASP A 192 6.78 -13.35 -36.64
N THR A 193 7.81 -13.03 -37.42
CA THR A 193 8.49 -13.95 -38.35
C THR A 193 9.61 -14.74 -37.69
N ARG A 194 9.82 -14.57 -36.38
CA ARG A 194 10.91 -15.20 -35.62
C ARG A 194 10.49 -16.51 -34.97
N VAL A 195 9.21 -16.86 -35.09
CA VAL A 195 8.60 -18.08 -34.58
C VAL A 195 8.15 -18.94 -35.74
N ASP A 196 8.23 -20.26 -35.57
CA ASP A 196 7.73 -21.24 -36.54
C ASP A 196 6.66 -22.10 -35.86
N PRO A 197 5.39 -22.06 -36.32
CA PRO A 197 4.89 -21.25 -37.43
C PRO A 197 4.87 -19.74 -37.14
N ASN A 198 4.96 -18.92 -38.20
CA ASN A 198 4.79 -17.46 -38.13
C ASN A 198 3.52 -17.09 -37.36
N LEU A 199 3.60 -16.04 -36.53
CA LEU A 199 2.52 -15.66 -35.63
C LEU A 199 2.00 -14.25 -35.91
N ILE A 200 0.74 -14.13 -36.33
CA ILE A 200 0.03 -12.85 -36.44
C ILE A 200 -0.53 -12.47 -35.07
N VAL A 201 -0.26 -11.25 -34.60
CA VAL A 201 -0.79 -10.73 -33.34
C VAL A 201 -1.82 -9.65 -33.63
N VAL A 202 -3.04 -9.83 -33.09
CA VAL A 202 -4.07 -8.79 -33.08
C VAL A 202 -4.26 -8.31 -31.66
N ALA A 203 -3.94 -7.04 -31.40
CA ALA A 203 -4.09 -6.43 -30.09
C ALA A 203 -5.11 -5.29 -30.12
N PHE A 204 -6.20 -5.46 -29.38
CA PHE A 204 -7.23 -4.43 -29.20
C PHE A 204 -6.78 -3.43 -28.13
N ARG A 205 -7.06 -2.15 -28.38
CA ARG A 205 -6.87 -1.08 -27.39
C ARG A 205 -7.96 -1.17 -26.32
N GLY A 206 -7.56 -0.96 -25.07
CA GLY A 206 -8.51 -0.82 -23.96
C GLY A 206 -8.89 0.63 -23.68
N THR A 207 -9.37 0.88 -22.47
CA THR A 207 -9.88 2.18 -22.03
C THR A 207 -8.76 3.18 -21.72
N GLU A 208 -8.80 4.35 -22.34
CA GLU A 208 -7.89 5.46 -22.00
C GLU A 208 -8.29 6.12 -20.68
N PRO A 209 -7.34 6.61 -19.86
CA PRO A 209 -7.66 7.18 -18.55
C PRO A 209 -8.60 8.40 -18.60
N PHE A 210 -8.67 9.09 -19.74
CA PHE A 210 -9.44 10.33 -19.92
C PHE A 210 -10.49 10.23 -21.05
N ASP A 211 -10.94 9.01 -21.36
CA ASP A 211 -11.96 8.74 -22.37
C ASP A 211 -13.32 8.44 -21.71
N PRO A 212 -14.23 9.43 -21.58
CA PRO A 212 -15.49 9.23 -20.88
C PRO A 212 -16.41 8.20 -21.56
N GLU A 213 -16.34 8.01 -22.88
CA GLU A 213 -17.21 7.07 -23.60
C GLU A 213 -16.74 5.62 -23.43
N ALA A 214 -15.43 5.39 -23.43
CA ALA A 214 -14.89 4.08 -23.06
C ALA A 214 -15.24 3.72 -21.61
N TRP A 215 -15.13 4.67 -20.67
CA TRP A 215 -15.54 4.44 -19.28
C TRP A 215 -17.04 4.16 -19.15
N ARG A 216 -17.90 4.85 -19.93
CA ARG A 216 -19.35 4.57 -19.97
C ARG A 216 -19.64 3.16 -20.47
N THR A 217 -18.90 2.74 -21.49
CA THR A 217 -18.99 1.38 -22.05
C THR A 217 -18.64 0.33 -21.01
N ASP A 218 -17.60 0.57 -20.19
CA ASP A 218 -17.14 -0.38 -19.17
C ASP A 218 -18.11 -0.53 -18.00
N VAL A 219 -18.85 0.52 -17.64
CA VAL A 219 -19.82 0.49 -16.52
C VAL A 219 -21.25 0.19 -16.97
N ASP A 220 -21.51 0.05 -18.26
CA ASP A 220 -22.81 -0.30 -18.80
C ASP A 220 -23.20 -1.72 -18.34
N LEU A 221 -24.46 -1.92 -17.94
CA LEU A 221 -24.98 -3.25 -17.57
C LEU A 221 -25.93 -3.80 -18.64
N SER A 222 -26.07 -3.10 -19.76
CA SER A 222 -26.93 -3.52 -20.85
C SER A 222 -26.42 -4.79 -21.52
N TRP A 223 -27.33 -5.65 -21.99
CA TRP A 223 -27.02 -6.89 -22.68
C TRP A 223 -28.03 -7.21 -23.80
N TYR A 224 -27.59 -7.99 -24.77
CA TYR A 224 -28.43 -8.64 -25.78
C TYR A 224 -28.27 -10.16 -25.69
N GLU A 225 -29.35 -10.93 -25.81
CA GLU A 225 -29.30 -12.39 -25.79
C GLU A 225 -29.23 -12.97 -27.20
N PHE A 226 -28.21 -13.80 -27.46
CA PHE A 226 -28.13 -14.54 -28.71
C PHE A 226 -28.62 -15.97 -28.52
N LYS A 227 -29.61 -16.35 -29.32
CA LYS A 227 -30.15 -17.72 -29.35
C LYS A 227 -29.03 -18.75 -29.52
N GLY A 228 -28.95 -19.69 -28.58
CA GLY A 228 -27.95 -20.77 -28.56
C GLY A 228 -26.54 -20.35 -28.12
N VAL A 229 -26.35 -19.08 -27.76
CA VAL A 229 -25.06 -18.54 -27.30
C VAL A 229 -25.17 -18.00 -25.88
N GLY A 230 -26.13 -17.12 -25.56
CA GLY A 230 -26.32 -16.53 -24.23
C GLY A 230 -26.37 -14.99 -24.23
N LYS A 231 -26.53 -14.39 -23.05
CA LYS A 231 -26.55 -12.93 -22.83
C LYS A 231 -25.13 -12.37 -22.91
N THR A 232 -24.95 -11.35 -23.75
CA THR A 232 -23.64 -10.72 -24.00
C THR A 232 -23.72 -9.22 -23.77
N HIS A 233 -22.64 -8.63 -23.24
CA HIS A 233 -22.57 -7.21 -22.90
C HIS A 233 -22.75 -6.28 -24.12
N SER A 234 -23.71 -5.35 -24.05
CA SER A 234 -24.10 -4.50 -25.17
C SER A 234 -22.98 -3.57 -25.64
N GLY A 235 -22.33 -2.88 -24.69
CA GLY A 235 -21.26 -1.92 -24.98
C GLY A 235 -20.09 -2.55 -25.76
N PHE A 236 -19.59 -3.70 -25.31
CA PHE A 236 -18.50 -4.41 -25.98
C PHE A 236 -18.87 -4.87 -27.40
N MET A 237 -20.11 -5.32 -27.62
CA MET A 237 -20.57 -5.65 -28.98
C MET A 237 -20.64 -4.45 -29.90
N LYS A 238 -21.17 -3.32 -29.41
CA LYS A 238 -21.24 -2.06 -30.16
C LYS A 238 -19.84 -1.60 -30.56
N ALA A 239 -18.88 -1.65 -29.62
CA ALA A 239 -17.48 -1.33 -29.87
C ALA A 239 -16.82 -2.28 -30.89
N LEU A 240 -17.15 -3.57 -30.88
CA LEU A 240 -16.57 -4.53 -31.82
C LEU A 240 -17.15 -4.42 -33.25
N GLY A 241 -18.34 -3.83 -33.39
CA GLY A 241 -18.96 -3.56 -34.69
C GLY A 241 -20.34 -4.17 -34.90
N LEU A 242 -21.14 -4.33 -33.84
CA LEU A 242 -22.55 -4.69 -33.93
C LEU A 242 -23.29 -3.71 -34.85
N GLN A 243 -24.03 -4.22 -35.83
CA GLN A 243 -24.73 -3.41 -36.82
C GLN A 243 -26.09 -2.96 -36.30
N LYS A 244 -26.39 -1.65 -36.41
CA LYS A 244 -27.69 -1.11 -36.04
C LYS A 244 -28.79 -1.80 -36.87
N ASN A 245 -29.84 -2.29 -36.21
CA ASN A 245 -31.00 -2.99 -36.78
C ASN A 245 -30.72 -4.36 -37.45
N LYS A 246 -29.47 -4.70 -37.79
CA LYS A 246 -29.09 -5.97 -38.45
C LYS A 246 -28.39 -6.97 -37.51
N GLY A 247 -27.96 -6.53 -36.33
CA GLY A 247 -27.25 -7.38 -35.38
C GLY A 247 -25.86 -7.80 -35.88
N TRP A 248 -25.62 -9.11 -35.96
CA TRP A 248 -24.40 -9.70 -36.51
C TRP A 248 -24.68 -10.44 -37.83
N PRO A 249 -24.83 -9.73 -38.96
CA PRO A 249 -24.90 -10.40 -40.25
C PRO A 249 -23.58 -11.12 -40.55
N LYS A 250 -23.63 -12.28 -41.21
CA LYS A 250 -22.43 -13.08 -41.50
C LYS A 250 -21.42 -12.31 -42.37
N GLU A 251 -21.90 -11.53 -43.33
CA GLU A 251 -21.12 -10.63 -44.17
C GLU A 251 -21.79 -9.26 -44.23
N ILE A 252 -21.01 -8.21 -44.46
CA ILE A 252 -21.50 -6.84 -44.70
C ILE A 252 -21.01 -6.38 -46.07
N GLU A 253 -21.79 -5.56 -46.77
CA GLU A 253 -21.32 -4.88 -47.97
C GLU A 253 -20.15 -3.96 -47.57
N GLN A 254 -19.01 -4.10 -48.25
CA GLN A 254 -17.81 -3.28 -48.04
C GLN A 254 -17.47 -2.57 -49.36
N GLY A 255 -17.88 -1.31 -49.48
CA GLY A 255 -17.51 -0.39 -50.55
C GLY A 255 -16.37 0.55 -50.15
N ILE A 256 -15.72 1.17 -51.14
CA ILE A 256 -14.53 2.02 -50.98
C ILE A 256 -14.75 3.24 -50.04
N ASN A 257 -16.00 3.68 -49.87
CA ASN A 257 -16.39 4.80 -48.99
C ASN A 257 -17.22 4.36 -47.75
N GLN A 258 -17.24 3.08 -47.39
CA GLN A 258 -18.04 2.58 -46.26
C GLN A 258 -17.24 2.52 -44.95
N LYS A 259 -18.00 2.63 -43.84
CA LYS A 259 -17.52 2.54 -42.46
C LYS A 259 -16.84 1.19 -42.20
N LYS A 260 -15.65 1.21 -41.60
CA LYS A 260 -14.90 0.00 -41.24
C LYS A 260 -15.25 -0.44 -39.83
N TYR A 261 -15.73 -1.67 -39.68
CA TYR A 261 -16.09 -2.24 -38.38
C TYR A 261 -15.04 -3.26 -37.94
N ALA A 262 -14.68 -3.26 -36.65
CA ALA A 262 -13.51 -3.99 -36.16
C ALA A 262 -13.58 -5.50 -36.45
N TYR A 263 -14.70 -6.15 -36.15
CA TYR A 263 -14.88 -7.58 -36.43
C TYR A 263 -14.67 -7.92 -37.91
N TYR A 264 -15.41 -7.24 -38.79
CA TYR A 264 -15.45 -7.57 -40.22
C TYR A 264 -14.12 -7.28 -40.92
N GLU A 265 -13.51 -6.13 -40.66
CA GLU A 265 -12.22 -5.75 -41.28
C GLU A 265 -11.10 -6.68 -40.80
N ILE A 266 -10.99 -6.92 -39.49
CA ILE A 266 -9.93 -7.78 -38.95
C ILE A 266 -10.12 -9.23 -39.41
N ARG A 267 -11.34 -9.76 -39.42
CA ARG A 267 -11.63 -11.10 -39.94
C ARG A 267 -11.20 -11.23 -41.40
N GLN A 268 -11.57 -10.26 -42.24
CA GLN A 268 -11.22 -10.28 -43.65
C GLN A 268 -9.70 -10.18 -43.85
N ARG A 269 -9.04 -9.31 -43.08
CA ARG A 269 -7.58 -9.16 -43.12
C ARG A 269 -6.85 -10.42 -42.68
N LEU A 270 -7.34 -11.10 -41.65
CA LEU A 270 -6.80 -12.39 -41.22
C LEU A 270 -6.96 -13.45 -42.31
N ARG A 271 -8.12 -13.50 -43.00
CA ARG A 271 -8.31 -14.41 -44.15
C ARG A 271 -7.25 -14.19 -45.22
N GLU A 272 -7.06 -12.94 -45.65
CA GLU A 272 -6.07 -12.58 -46.67
C GLU A 272 -4.63 -12.95 -46.29
N LEU A 273 -4.24 -12.70 -45.04
CA LEU A 273 -2.88 -12.95 -44.56
C LEU A 273 -2.61 -14.45 -44.38
N LEU A 274 -3.57 -15.20 -43.82
CA LEU A 274 -3.44 -16.64 -43.60
C LEU A 274 -3.55 -17.44 -44.90
N GLN A 275 -4.25 -16.93 -45.93
CA GLN A 275 -4.22 -17.54 -47.27
C GLN A 275 -2.85 -17.38 -47.95
N LYS A 276 -2.14 -16.27 -47.68
CA LYS A 276 -0.78 -16.05 -48.21
C LYS A 276 0.28 -16.88 -47.51
N ASN A 277 0.04 -17.27 -46.26
CA ASN A 277 0.93 -18.12 -45.48
C ASN A 277 0.11 -19.13 -44.69
N GLU A 278 -0.20 -20.26 -45.33
CA GLU A 278 -1.08 -21.27 -44.74
C GLU A 278 -0.51 -21.87 -43.44
N ASN A 279 0.80 -21.88 -43.23
CA ASN A 279 1.38 -22.39 -41.99
C ASN A 279 1.22 -21.41 -40.82
N ALA A 280 1.02 -20.12 -41.08
CA ALA A 280 0.91 -19.11 -40.04
C ALA A 280 -0.30 -19.33 -39.12
N LYS A 281 -0.15 -18.93 -37.86
CA LYS A 281 -1.20 -18.88 -36.86
C LYS A 281 -1.43 -17.44 -36.40
N PHE A 282 -2.48 -17.21 -35.63
CA PHE A 282 -2.69 -15.91 -35.00
C PHE A 282 -3.07 -16.01 -33.53
N ILE A 283 -2.86 -14.93 -32.78
CA ILE A 283 -3.34 -14.75 -31.41
C ILE A 283 -4.16 -13.47 -31.28
N LEU A 284 -5.11 -13.50 -30.36
CA LEU A 284 -5.91 -12.33 -29.97
C LEU A 284 -5.50 -11.89 -28.58
N THR A 285 -5.38 -10.58 -28.37
CA THR A 285 -5.03 -10.04 -27.07
C THR A 285 -5.61 -8.66 -26.82
N GLY A 286 -5.68 -8.30 -25.54
CA GLY A 286 -6.04 -6.96 -25.12
C GLY A 286 -5.97 -6.81 -23.61
N HIS A 287 -5.87 -5.56 -23.19
CA HIS A 287 -5.92 -5.13 -21.80
C HIS A 287 -7.24 -4.40 -21.53
N SER A 288 -7.84 -4.59 -20.35
CA SER A 288 -9.09 -3.91 -19.97
C SER A 288 -10.22 -4.22 -20.98
N LEU A 289 -10.95 -3.20 -21.45
CA LEU A 289 -11.91 -3.29 -22.56
C LEU A 289 -11.36 -4.08 -23.77
N GLY A 290 -10.09 -3.90 -24.13
CA GLY A 290 -9.46 -4.63 -25.24
C GLY A 290 -9.44 -6.14 -25.01
N GLY A 291 -9.34 -6.59 -23.76
CA GLY A 291 -9.44 -8.01 -23.40
C GLY A 291 -10.85 -8.55 -23.63
N ALA A 292 -11.88 -7.76 -23.32
CA ALA A 292 -13.27 -8.11 -23.64
C ALA A 292 -13.52 -8.19 -25.15
N LEU A 293 -12.98 -7.23 -25.93
CA LEU A 293 -13.06 -7.26 -27.39
C LEU A 293 -12.36 -8.47 -28.00
N ALA A 294 -11.21 -8.87 -27.45
CA ALA A 294 -10.46 -10.04 -27.94
C ALA A 294 -11.26 -11.34 -27.80
N ILE A 295 -11.87 -11.59 -26.63
CA ILE A 295 -12.69 -12.80 -26.43
C ILE A 295 -14.02 -12.72 -27.19
N LEU A 296 -14.61 -11.53 -27.31
CA LEU A 296 -15.85 -11.33 -28.05
C LEU A 296 -15.64 -11.50 -29.56
N PHE A 297 -14.50 -11.08 -30.11
CA PHE A 297 -14.12 -11.36 -31.50
C PHE A 297 -14.13 -12.86 -31.77
N LEU A 298 -13.58 -13.66 -30.84
CA LEU A 298 -13.62 -15.11 -30.92
C LEU A 298 -15.05 -15.66 -30.84
N THR A 299 -15.89 -15.11 -29.95
CA THR A 299 -17.31 -15.48 -29.87
C THR A 299 -18.04 -15.25 -31.19
N VAL A 300 -17.84 -14.11 -31.85
CA VAL A 300 -18.49 -13.83 -33.13
C VAL A 300 -17.93 -14.70 -34.26
N LEU A 301 -16.63 -15.02 -34.27
CA LEU A 301 -16.07 -16.02 -35.19
C LEU A 301 -16.76 -17.40 -35.04
N ALA A 302 -16.90 -17.86 -33.79
CA ALA A 302 -17.57 -19.12 -33.50
C ALA A 302 -19.05 -19.09 -33.91
N LYS A 303 -19.74 -17.97 -33.67
CA LYS A 303 -21.14 -17.75 -34.07
C LYS A 303 -21.32 -17.73 -35.59
N HIS A 304 -20.38 -17.17 -36.33
CA HIS A 304 -20.41 -17.13 -37.80
C HIS A 304 -19.88 -18.41 -38.45
N GLU A 305 -19.50 -19.42 -37.65
CA GLU A 305 -18.99 -20.71 -38.12
C GLU A 305 -17.72 -20.54 -38.98
N GLU A 306 -16.82 -19.64 -38.56
CA GLU A 306 -15.53 -19.38 -39.21
C GLU A 306 -14.50 -20.47 -38.88
N GLU A 307 -14.85 -21.75 -39.09
CA GLU A 307 -14.09 -22.91 -38.59
C GLU A 307 -12.62 -22.89 -39.03
N TRP A 308 -12.35 -22.48 -40.28
CA TRP A 308 -11.00 -22.38 -40.80
C TRP A 308 -10.14 -21.38 -40.02
N LEU A 309 -10.68 -20.21 -39.66
CA LEU A 309 -9.97 -19.25 -38.81
C LEU A 309 -9.84 -19.78 -37.37
N MET A 310 -10.86 -20.48 -36.85
CA MET A 310 -10.80 -21.09 -35.53
C MET A 310 -9.63 -22.08 -35.42
N HIS A 311 -9.37 -22.89 -36.45
CA HIS A 311 -8.23 -23.80 -36.50
C HIS A 311 -6.86 -23.12 -36.63
N LYS A 312 -6.80 -21.86 -37.09
CA LYS A 312 -5.56 -21.06 -37.17
C LYS A 312 -5.28 -20.25 -35.90
N LEU A 313 -6.23 -20.20 -34.96
CA LEU A 313 -6.09 -19.45 -33.71
C LEU A 313 -5.25 -20.23 -32.69
N GLU A 314 -4.07 -19.73 -32.38
CA GLU A 314 -3.16 -20.33 -31.39
C GLU A 314 -3.61 -20.04 -29.95
N GLY A 315 -4.24 -18.89 -29.71
CA GLY A 315 -4.74 -18.56 -28.38
C GLY A 315 -5.22 -17.13 -28.18
N VAL A 316 -5.89 -16.94 -27.04
CA VAL A 316 -6.41 -15.67 -26.57
C VAL A 316 -5.80 -15.36 -25.20
N TYR A 317 -5.13 -14.22 -25.10
CA TYR A 317 -4.41 -13.78 -23.89
C TYR A 317 -4.96 -12.44 -23.45
N THR A 318 -5.60 -12.39 -22.28
CA THR A 318 -6.29 -11.18 -21.81
C THR A 318 -5.81 -10.76 -20.43
N PHE A 319 -5.79 -9.44 -20.20
CA PHE A 319 -5.23 -8.84 -18.99
C PHE A 319 -6.22 -7.85 -18.40
N GLY A 320 -6.62 -8.07 -17.14
CA GLY A 320 -7.61 -7.18 -16.50
C GLY A 320 -8.96 -7.17 -17.22
N GLN A 321 -9.31 -8.27 -17.90
CA GLN A 321 -10.53 -8.37 -18.71
C GLN A 321 -11.79 -8.32 -17.83
N PRO A 322 -12.78 -7.46 -18.13
CA PRO A 322 -14.09 -7.46 -17.48
C PRO A 322 -14.96 -8.65 -17.92
N ARG A 323 -16.05 -8.92 -17.18
CA ARG A 323 -16.98 -10.01 -17.56
C ARG A 323 -17.72 -9.64 -18.84
N VAL A 324 -17.86 -10.61 -19.76
CA VAL A 324 -18.36 -10.34 -21.12
C VAL A 324 -19.76 -10.86 -21.40
N GLY A 325 -20.23 -11.83 -20.63
CA GLY A 325 -21.59 -12.36 -20.75
C GLY A 325 -21.95 -13.27 -19.58
N ASP A 326 -23.06 -13.98 -19.72
CA ASP A 326 -23.62 -14.87 -18.73
C ASP A 326 -23.01 -16.28 -18.72
N TYR A 327 -23.55 -17.15 -17.86
CA TYR A 327 -23.12 -18.54 -17.75
C TYR A 327 -23.34 -19.33 -19.04
N GLN A 328 -24.41 -19.05 -19.80
CA GLN A 328 -24.69 -19.72 -21.07
C GLN A 328 -23.62 -19.39 -22.11
N LEU A 329 -23.21 -18.12 -22.23
CA LEU A 329 -22.09 -17.70 -23.08
C LEU A 329 -20.80 -18.40 -22.65
N GLY A 330 -20.55 -18.49 -21.34
CA GLY A 330 -19.41 -19.20 -20.77
C GLY A 330 -19.35 -20.66 -21.22
N GLY A 331 -20.45 -21.40 -21.06
CA GLY A 331 -20.55 -22.79 -21.50
C GLY A 331 -20.40 -22.96 -23.01
N TYR A 332 -21.01 -22.07 -23.81
CA TYR A 332 -20.84 -22.06 -25.28
C TYR A 332 -19.37 -21.89 -25.68
N MET A 333 -18.68 -20.91 -25.08
CA MET A 333 -17.28 -20.62 -25.39
C MET A 333 -16.32 -21.70 -24.90
N GLU A 334 -16.53 -22.27 -23.71
CA GLU A 334 -15.70 -23.38 -23.23
C GLU A 334 -15.77 -24.59 -24.15
N ASN A 335 -16.96 -24.89 -24.69
CA ASN A 335 -17.12 -25.96 -25.67
C ASN A 335 -16.38 -25.66 -26.97
N LYS A 336 -16.48 -24.43 -27.49
CA LYS A 336 -15.78 -24.02 -28.72
C LYS A 336 -14.26 -23.99 -28.55
N LEU A 337 -13.76 -23.49 -27.41
CA LEU A 337 -12.33 -23.50 -27.10
C LEU A 337 -11.77 -24.93 -27.05
N LYS A 338 -12.51 -25.87 -26.46
CA LYS A 338 -12.13 -27.30 -26.46
C LYS A 338 -12.21 -27.93 -27.85
N GLN A 339 -13.26 -27.62 -28.62
CA GLN A 339 -13.47 -28.17 -29.97
C GLN A 339 -12.29 -27.84 -30.92
N TYR A 340 -11.74 -26.62 -30.83
CA TYR A 340 -10.69 -26.14 -31.72
C TYR A 340 -9.28 -26.11 -31.08
N ASP A 341 -9.12 -26.66 -29.88
CA ASP A 341 -7.88 -26.65 -29.09
C ASP A 341 -7.25 -25.25 -28.92
N VAL A 342 -8.11 -24.24 -28.69
CA VAL A 342 -7.68 -22.85 -28.54
C VAL A 342 -7.32 -22.58 -27.08
N ARG A 343 -6.09 -22.13 -26.85
CA ARG A 343 -5.64 -21.73 -25.51
C ARG A 343 -6.24 -20.38 -25.10
N TYR A 344 -6.99 -20.34 -24.01
CA TYR A 344 -7.48 -19.10 -23.42
C TYR A 344 -6.90 -18.89 -22.01
N LEU A 345 -6.14 -17.80 -21.82
CA LEU A 345 -5.52 -17.44 -20.54
C LEU A 345 -5.92 -16.04 -20.11
N ARG A 346 -6.65 -15.94 -19.00
CA ARG A 346 -7.07 -14.68 -18.38
C ARG A 346 -6.17 -14.34 -17.20
N PHE A 347 -5.46 -13.22 -17.28
CA PHE A 347 -4.58 -12.73 -16.22
C PHE A 347 -5.29 -11.70 -15.35
N VAL A 348 -5.27 -11.90 -14.03
CA VAL A 348 -5.84 -10.98 -13.04
C VAL A 348 -4.79 -10.64 -11.99
N TYR A 349 -4.55 -9.34 -11.79
CA TYR A 349 -3.62 -8.86 -10.78
C TYR A 349 -4.34 -8.32 -9.54
N CYS A 350 -4.02 -8.92 -8.38
CA CYS A 350 -4.37 -8.44 -7.05
C CYS A 350 -5.84 -8.00 -6.91
N ASN A 351 -6.07 -6.73 -6.58
CA ASN A 351 -7.38 -6.14 -6.36
C ASN A 351 -7.90 -5.38 -7.57
N ASP A 352 -7.36 -5.62 -8.76
CA ASP A 352 -7.82 -4.99 -10.01
C ASP A 352 -9.35 -4.97 -10.08
N ILE A 353 -9.92 -3.78 -10.15
CA ILE A 353 -11.37 -3.59 -10.13
C ILE A 353 -12.05 -4.11 -11.40
N VAL A 354 -11.39 -4.10 -12.55
CA VAL A 354 -12.03 -4.31 -13.86
C VAL A 354 -12.48 -5.75 -14.09
N PRO A 355 -11.70 -6.79 -13.75
CA PRO A 355 -12.21 -8.17 -13.79
C PRO A 355 -13.44 -8.41 -12.93
N ARG A 356 -13.69 -7.55 -11.95
CA ARG A 356 -14.79 -7.72 -10.99
C ARG A 356 -16.06 -6.98 -11.40
N VAL A 357 -16.09 -6.40 -12.60
CA VAL A 357 -17.28 -5.77 -13.19
C VAL A 357 -17.56 -6.35 -14.59
N PRO A 358 -18.82 -6.34 -15.06
CA PRO A 358 -20.07 -6.20 -14.28
C PRO A 358 -20.21 -7.17 -13.09
N TYR A 359 -21.17 -6.93 -12.20
CA TYR A 359 -21.39 -7.74 -11.00
C TYR A 359 -21.70 -9.20 -11.34
N ASP A 360 -21.23 -10.11 -10.47
CA ASP A 360 -21.50 -11.54 -10.52
C ASP A 360 -22.48 -11.89 -9.41
N ASP A 361 -23.68 -12.34 -9.80
CA ASP A 361 -24.76 -12.67 -8.89
C ASP A 361 -25.40 -13.99 -9.34
N ASP A 362 -24.97 -15.07 -8.69
CA ASP A 362 -25.38 -16.45 -9.01
C ASP A 362 -26.92 -16.62 -8.95
N ASP A 363 -27.62 -15.83 -8.12
CA ASP A 363 -29.07 -15.92 -7.93
C ASP A 363 -29.87 -15.18 -9.03
N ASN A 364 -29.21 -14.32 -9.81
CA ASN A 364 -29.86 -13.36 -10.72
C ASN A 364 -29.39 -13.47 -12.18
N ASP A 365 -28.67 -14.55 -12.55
CA ASP A 365 -28.16 -14.82 -13.90
C ASP A 365 -27.44 -13.61 -14.55
N PHE A 366 -26.61 -12.93 -13.76
CA PHE A 366 -25.79 -11.80 -14.20
C PHE A 366 -24.52 -12.28 -14.94
N PHE A 367 -23.60 -11.34 -15.21
CA PHE A 367 -22.37 -11.63 -15.93
C PHE A 367 -21.44 -12.52 -15.10
N THR A 368 -20.80 -13.49 -15.74
CA THR A 368 -19.82 -14.38 -15.12
C THR A 368 -18.56 -14.51 -15.98
N HIS A 369 -17.48 -15.00 -15.36
CA HIS A 369 -16.27 -15.39 -16.10
C HIS A 369 -16.36 -16.86 -16.51
N PHE A 370 -15.58 -17.22 -17.53
CA PHE A 370 -15.36 -18.61 -17.93
C PHE A 370 -13.88 -18.85 -18.22
N GLY A 371 -13.47 -20.12 -18.26
CA GLY A 371 -12.07 -20.50 -18.42
C GLY A 371 -11.18 -20.21 -17.19
N PRO A 372 -9.89 -20.59 -17.24
CA PRO A 372 -8.99 -20.49 -16.08
C PRO A 372 -8.58 -19.04 -15.78
N CYS A 373 -8.67 -18.66 -14.50
CA CYS A 373 -8.15 -17.40 -13.97
C CYS A 373 -6.71 -17.58 -13.47
N LEU A 374 -5.75 -16.93 -14.13
CA LEU A 374 -4.38 -16.81 -13.67
C LEU A 374 -4.26 -15.61 -12.74
N TYR A 375 -4.54 -15.83 -11.45
CA TYR A 375 -4.51 -14.80 -10.42
C TYR A 375 -3.10 -14.59 -9.87
N TYR A 376 -2.65 -13.35 -9.79
CA TYR A 376 -1.36 -12.98 -9.18
C TYR A 376 -1.58 -12.01 -8.02
N ASN A 377 -0.96 -12.26 -6.86
CA ASN A 377 -1.04 -11.33 -5.73
C ASN A 377 -0.07 -10.15 -5.85
N SER A 378 -0.09 -9.24 -4.88
CA SER A 378 0.78 -8.04 -4.79
C SER A 378 2.30 -8.32 -4.63
N PHE A 379 2.70 -9.59 -4.68
CA PHE A 379 4.08 -10.05 -4.75
C PHE A 379 4.43 -10.78 -6.05
N TYR A 380 3.52 -10.77 -7.03
CA TYR A 380 3.61 -11.51 -8.28
C TYR A 380 3.69 -13.04 -8.10
N LYS A 381 3.17 -13.59 -6.99
CA LYS A 381 2.97 -15.05 -6.87
C LYS A 381 1.62 -15.42 -7.47
N GLY A 382 1.64 -16.35 -8.42
CA GLY A 382 0.46 -16.79 -9.17
C GLY A 382 -0.28 -17.97 -8.52
N LYS A 383 -1.58 -18.07 -8.76
CA LYS A 383 -2.45 -19.24 -8.50
C LYS A 383 -3.38 -19.41 -9.71
N ILE A 384 -3.75 -20.65 -10.02
CA ILE A 384 -4.80 -20.95 -11.00
C ILE A 384 -6.10 -21.13 -10.23
N LEU A 385 -7.10 -20.32 -10.52
CA LEU A 385 -8.40 -20.34 -9.86
C LEU A 385 -9.51 -20.45 -10.90
N LYS A 386 -10.69 -20.89 -10.48
CA LYS A 386 -11.91 -20.77 -11.29
C LYS A 386 -12.30 -19.29 -11.42
N ASP A 387 -12.37 -18.60 -10.29
CA ASP A 387 -12.68 -17.16 -10.20
C ASP A 387 -11.66 -16.42 -9.34
N GLU A 388 -11.49 -15.12 -9.58
CA GLU A 388 -10.64 -14.28 -8.75
C GLU A 388 -11.18 -14.11 -7.31
N PRO A 389 -10.31 -13.95 -6.30
CA PRO A 389 -10.74 -13.65 -4.94
C PRO A 389 -11.53 -12.36 -4.86
N ASN A 390 -12.53 -12.30 -3.97
CA ASN A 390 -13.45 -11.16 -3.85
C ASN A 390 -14.10 -10.84 -5.21
N LYS A 391 -14.91 -11.79 -5.72
CA LYS A 391 -15.56 -11.73 -7.05
C LYS A 391 -16.27 -10.41 -7.31
N ASN A 392 -16.88 -9.82 -6.26
CA ASN A 392 -17.53 -8.52 -6.30
C ASN A 392 -16.71 -7.48 -5.51
N TYR A 393 -16.14 -6.51 -6.22
CA TYR A 393 -15.19 -5.55 -5.65
C TYR A 393 -15.74 -4.78 -4.44
N PHE A 394 -17.03 -4.45 -4.41
CA PHE A 394 -17.66 -3.59 -3.39
C PHE A 394 -18.00 -4.27 -2.06
N SER A 395 -17.55 -5.50 -1.84
CA SER A 395 -17.74 -6.17 -0.54
C SER A 395 -17.07 -5.40 0.61
N ALA A 396 -17.87 -5.06 1.63
CA ALA A 396 -17.42 -4.32 2.81
C ALA A 396 -16.40 -5.11 3.65
N THR A 397 -16.49 -6.44 3.66
CA THR A 397 -15.58 -7.32 4.42
C THR A 397 -14.13 -7.26 3.90
N TRP A 398 -13.94 -6.93 2.63
CA TRP A 398 -12.62 -6.84 1.98
C TRP A 398 -12.04 -5.42 1.93
N ALA A 399 -12.77 -4.41 2.41
CA ALA A 399 -12.37 -3.00 2.29
C ALA A 399 -11.00 -2.71 2.93
N ILE A 400 -10.75 -3.22 4.14
CA ILE A 400 -9.48 -2.99 4.84
C ILE A 400 -8.31 -3.67 4.12
N PHE A 401 -8.50 -4.89 3.62
CA PHE A 401 -7.48 -5.62 2.86
C PHE A 401 -7.10 -4.91 1.56
N LYS A 402 -8.09 -4.34 0.87
CA LYS A 402 -7.87 -3.53 -0.32
C LYS A 402 -7.01 -2.30 -0.01
N PHE A 403 -7.31 -1.59 1.07
CA PHE A 403 -6.51 -0.45 1.51
C PHE A 403 -5.09 -0.86 1.91
N MET A 404 -4.93 -1.95 2.65
CA MET A 404 -3.62 -2.48 3.04
C MET A 404 -2.77 -2.88 1.82
N ASN A 405 -3.39 -3.51 0.82
CA ASN A 405 -2.71 -3.79 -0.45
C ASN A 405 -2.33 -2.50 -1.16
N ALA A 406 -3.22 -1.50 -1.26
CA ALA A 406 -2.89 -0.23 -1.89
C ALA A 406 -1.71 0.49 -1.20
N VAL A 407 -1.65 0.46 0.14
CA VAL A 407 -0.49 0.96 0.91
C VAL A 407 0.78 0.16 0.58
N TRP A 408 0.70 -1.17 0.54
CA TRP A 408 1.83 -2.01 0.15
C TRP A 408 2.28 -1.73 -1.29
N GLU A 409 1.37 -1.56 -2.24
CA GLU A 409 1.67 -1.24 -3.63
C GLU A 409 2.42 0.09 -3.73
N LEU A 410 1.96 1.12 -3.01
CA LEU A 410 2.66 2.40 -2.93
C LEU A 410 4.08 2.23 -2.38
N ILE A 411 4.25 1.49 -1.28
CA ILE A 411 5.59 1.20 -0.72
C ILE A 411 6.44 0.43 -1.73
N ARG A 412 5.87 -0.60 -2.37
CA ARG A 412 6.53 -1.47 -3.37
C ARG A 412 7.11 -0.65 -4.52
N SER A 413 6.40 0.39 -4.99
CA SER A 413 6.85 1.24 -6.10
C SER A 413 8.20 1.94 -5.88
N PHE A 414 8.59 2.15 -4.62
CA PHE A 414 9.89 2.76 -4.26
C PHE A 414 10.99 1.71 -4.06
N ILE A 415 10.64 0.49 -3.65
CA ILE A 415 11.60 -0.54 -3.24
C ILE A 415 11.86 -1.61 -4.32
N ILE A 416 10.94 -1.80 -5.28
CA ILE A 416 11.08 -2.80 -6.35
C ILE A 416 12.36 -2.64 -7.20
N PRO A 417 12.89 -1.43 -7.49
CA PRO A 417 14.14 -1.31 -8.25
C PRO A 417 15.35 -1.92 -7.54
N TYR A 418 15.34 -1.89 -6.21
CA TYR A 418 16.44 -2.38 -5.37
C TYR A 418 16.32 -3.87 -5.05
N THR A 419 15.13 -4.46 -5.21
CA THR A 419 14.87 -5.86 -4.86
C THR A 419 14.76 -6.77 -6.09
N ARG A 420 14.36 -6.24 -7.26
CA ARG A 420 14.15 -7.01 -8.49
C ARG A 420 15.01 -6.56 -9.67
N GLY A 421 15.57 -5.35 -9.63
CA GLY A 421 16.39 -4.78 -10.72
C GLY A 421 15.92 -3.39 -11.15
N GLN A 422 16.83 -2.56 -11.67
CA GLN A 422 16.52 -1.17 -12.05
C GLN A 422 15.48 -1.06 -13.16
N GLU A 423 15.34 -2.09 -14.00
CA GLU A 423 14.33 -2.22 -15.04
C GLU A 423 12.89 -2.28 -14.49
N TYR A 424 12.68 -2.57 -13.20
CA TYR A 424 11.36 -2.55 -12.56
C TYR A 424 11.02 -1.20 -11.94
N LYS A 425 11.82 -0.16 -12.18
CA LYS A 425 11.58 1.16 -11.63
C LYS A 425 10.32 1.78 -12.20
N GLU A 426 9.37 2.03 -11.31
CA GLU A 426 8.14 2.72 -11.65
C GLU A 426 8.37 4.22 -11.87
N SER A 427 7.67 4.79 -12.85
CA SER A 427 7.71 6.22 -13.13
C SER A 427 7.14 7.04 -11.97
N TRP A 428 7.41 8.35 -11.94
CA TRP A 428 6.78 9.24 -10.96
C TRP A 428 5.26 9.31 -11.15
N LEU A 429 4.78 9.24 -12.38
CA LEU A 429 3.36 9.21 -12.68
C LEU A 429 2.70 7.96 -12.07
N MET A 430 3.32 6.79 -12.20
CA MET A 430 2.80 5.57 -11.58
C MET A 430 2.75 5.67 -10.05
N LYS A 431 3.76 6.27 -9.41
CA LYS A 431 3.75 6.50 -7.96
C LYS A 431 2.60 7.41 -7.53
N ILE A 432 2.31 8.47 -8.31
CA ILE A 432 1.15 9.34 -8.07
C ILE A 432 -0.15 8.54 -8.23
N MET A 433 -0.26 7.71 -9.26
CA MET A 433 -1.42 6.81 -9.43
C MET A 433 -1.60 5.86 -8.25
N ARG A 434 -0.52 5.37 -7.65
CA ARG A 434 -0.60 4.55 -6.42
C ARG A 434 -1.06 5.34 -5.19
N ILE A 435 -0.75 6.64 -5.09
CA ILE A 435 -1.33 7.51 -4.06
C ILE A 435 -2.84 7.66 -4.27
N PHE A 436 -3.29 7.86 -5.51
CA PHE A 436 -4.72 7.84 -5.84
C PHE A 436 -5.37 6.49 -5.54
N GLY A 437 -4.64 5.38 -5.73
CA GLY A 437 -5.05 4.04 -5.33
C GLY A 437 -5.31 3.88 -3.83
N LEU A 438 -4.80 4.76 -2.96
CA LEU A 438 -5.20 4.74 -1.54
C LEU A 438 -6.64 5.22 -1.32
N VAL A 439 -7.16 6.05 -2.22
CA VAL A 439 -8.56 6.53 -2.20
C VAL A 439 -9.47 5.51 -2.87
N PHE A 440 -9.04 4.96 -4.02
CA PHE A 440 -9.75 3.93 -4.78
C PHE A 440 -8.85 2.71 -5.00
N PRO A 441 -8.74 1.80 -4.02
CA PRO A 441 -7.90 0.60 -4.13
C PRO A 441 -8.24 -0.23 -5.38
N GLY A 442 -7.28 -0.91 -6.00
CA GLY A 442 -7.54 -1.71 -7.20
C GLY A 442 -7.46 -0.94 -8.52
N LEU A 443 -7.62 0.39 -8.52
CA LEU A 443 -7.53 1.19 -9.75
C LEU A 443 -6.10 1.27 -10.29
N ALA A 444 -5.11 1.43 -9.39
CA ALA A 444 -3.70 1.48 -9.80
C ALA A 444 -3.20 0.10 -10.26
N GLU A 445 -3.71 -0.96 -9.62
CA GLU A 445 -3.43 -2.36 -9.92
C GLU A 445 -3.94 -2.80 -11.30
N HIS A 446 -4.97 -2.11 -11.82
CA HIS A 446 -5.46 -2.33 -13.17
C HIS A 446 -4.48 -1.88 -14.25
N LEU A 447 -3.53 -0.99 -13.96
CA LEU A 447 -2.71 -0.38 -15.01
C LEU A 447 -1.74 -1.40 -15.65
N PRO A 448 -1.42 -1.25 -16.96
CA PRO A 448 -0.50 -2.15 -17.68
C PRO A 448 0.85 -2.46 -17.02
N PRO A 449 1.52 -1.55 -16.27
CA PRO A 449 2.82 -1.84 -15.65
C PRO A 449 2.79 -3.08 -14.75
N ASP A 450 1.69 -3.31 -14.03
CA ASP A 450 1.55 -4.44 -13.13
C ASP A 450 1.33 -5.75 -13.90
N TYR A 451 0.59 -5.74 -15.01
CA TYR A 451 0.46 -6.89 -15.91
C TYR A 451 1.76 -7.22 -16.67
N VAL A 452 2.55 -6.22 -17.06
CA VAL A 452 3.90 -6.43 -17.61
C VAL A 452 4.78 -7.12 -16.55
N ASN A 453 4.69 -6.69 -15.30
CA ASN A 453 5.43 -7.32 -14.21
C ASN A 453 4.92 -8.74 -13.91
N VAL A 454 3.62 -9.01 -14.01
CA VAL A 454 3.04 -10.36 -13.88
C VAL A 454 3.67 -11.33 -14.88
N THR A 455 3.80 -10.95 -16.15
CA THR A 455 4.37 -11.87 -17.16
C THR A 455 5.88 -12.08 -16.99
N ARG A 456 6.62 -11.07 -16.50
CA ARG A 456 8.08 -11.12 -16.30
C ARG A 456 8.49 -11.78 -14.97
N LEU A 457 7.90 -11.34 -13.86
CA LEU A 457 8.24 -11.79 -12.50
C LEU A 457 7.38 -12.95 -12.02
N GLY A 458 6.20 -13.14 -12.61
CA GLY A 458 5.20 -14.08 -12.12
C GLY A 458 5.64 -15.53 -12.19
N SER A 459 5.38 -16.27 -11.12
CA SER A 459 5.56 -17.72 -11.08
C SER A 459 4.26 -18.40 -10.65
N LEU A 460 3.79 -19.36 -11.44
CA LEU A 460 2.74 -20.30 -11.04
C LEU A 460 3.41 -21.50 -10.36
N PRO A 461 2.86 -22.03 -9.25
CA PRO A 461 3.37 -23.25 -8.63
C PRO A 461 3.33 -24.39 -9.67
N LEU A 462 4.49 -24.99 -9.93
CA LEU A 462 4.55 -26.32 -10.53
C LEU A 462 4.04 -27.30 -9.46
N GLY A 463 3.22 -28.27 -9.85
CA GLY A 463 2.41 -29.16 -9.01
C GLY A 463 2.83 -29.32 -7.54
N LEU A 464 1.84 -29.18 -6.64
CA LEU A 464 1.84 -29.57 -5.22
C LEU A 464 3.23 -29.97 -4.67
N GLN A 465 4.02 -28.97 -4.29
CA GLN A 465 5.19 -29.19 -3.44
C GLN A 465 5.18 -28.19 -2.30
N ASP A 466 5.30 -28.75 -1.10
CA ASP A 466 5.24 -28.11 0.21
C ASP A 466 6.09 -26.85 0.28
N SER A 467 5.42 -25.74 0.57
CA SER A 467 6.10 -24.48 0.87
C SER A 467 6.69 -24.56 2.28
N LYS A 468 8.02 -24.39 2.38
CA LYS A 468 8.71 -24.19 3.66
C LYS A 468 8.03 -23.10 4.53
N PRO A 469 8.01 -23.26 5.87
CA PRO A 469 7.22 -22.46 6.81
C PRO A 469 7.61 -20.97 6.97
N ASP A 470 8.66 -20.48 6.32
CA ASP A 470 9.07 -19.07 6.37
C ASP A 470 8.27 -18.14 5.42
N ALA A 471 7.26 -18.65 4.71
CA ALA A 471 6.76 -18.03 3.46
C ALA A 471 5.26 -17.69 3.38
N ALA A 472 4.48 -17.71 4.48
CA ALA A 472 3.04 -17.38 4.46
C ALA A 472 2.78 -16.01 3.81
N SER A 473 2.17 -15.96 2.62
CA SER A 473 1.89 -14.74 1.85
C SER A 473 0.86 -13.84 2.54
N PHE A 474 0.72 -12.56 2.13
CA PHE A 474 -0.35 -11.70 2.68
C PHE A 474 -1.75 -12.26 2.41
N TYR A 475 -1.88 -13.07 1.35
CA TYR A 475 -3.09 -13.84 1.08
C TYR A 475 -3.29 -14.96 2.09
N ASP A 476 -2.24 -15.73 2.43
CA ASP A 476 -2.34 -16.82 3.41
C ASP A 476 -2.66 -16.26 4.82
N LEU A 477 -2.11 -15.08 5.12
CA LEU A 477 -2.49 -14.24 6.27
C LEU A 477 -3.96 -13.77 6.21
N GLY A 478 -4.46 -13.38 5.03
CA GLY A 478 -5.87 -13.04 4.82
C GLY A 478 -6.80 -14.26 4.95
N CYS A 479 -6.39 -15.44 4.46
CA CYS A 479 -7.10 -16.69 4.63
C CYS A 479 -7.21 -17.07 6.11
N PHE A 480 -6.12 -16.97 6.88
CA PHE A 480 -6.12 -17.20 8.33
C PHE A 480 -7.22 -16.40 9.06
N LEU A 481 -7.49 -15.18 8.61
CA LEU A 481 -8.50 -14.33 9.20
C LEU A 481 -9.94 -14.87 9.05
N PHE A 482 -10.21 -15.57 7.95
CA PHE A 482 -11.56 -16.05 7.58
C PHE A 482 -11.72 -17.58 7.61
N SER A 483 -10.63 -18.36 7.73
CA SER A 483 -10.67 -19.83 7.78
C SER A 483 -10.99 -20.35 9.18
N SER A 484 -12.04 -21.16 9.34
CA SER A 484 -12.39 -21.79 10.64
C SER A 484 -11.53 -23.01 11.02
N GLY A 485 -10.65 -23.49 10.12
CA GLY A 485 -9.83 -24.68 10.33
C GLY A 485 -8.42 -24.37 10.86
N SER A 486 -7.95 -25.18 11.81
CA SER A 486 -6.61 -25.08 12.42
C SER A 486 -5.46 -25.66 11.58
N LYS A 487 -5.77 -26.29 10.43
CA LYS A 487 -4.78 -27.06 9.64
C LYS A 487 -3.81 -26.23 8.78
N ASP A 488 -4.04 -24.92 8.61
CA ASP A 488 -3.26 -24.07 7.69
C ASP A 488 -2.23 -23.14 8.38
N CYS A 489 -1.90 -23.35 9.65
CA CYS A 489 -1.16 -22.38 10.47
C CYS A 489 0.27 -22.84 10.85
N GLU A 490 1.10 -23.25 9.89
CA GLU A 490 2.51 -23.64 10.16
C GLU A 490 3.41 -22.47 10.64
N PHE A 491 2.94 -21.21 10.54
CA PHE A 491 3.70 -20.00 10.88
C PHE A 491 3.35 -19.40 12.26
N ILE A 492 2.52 -20.06 13.06
CA ILE A 492 2.12 -19.62 14.41
C ILE A 492 2.47 -20.72 15.42
N GLU A 493 3.51 -20.52 16.23
CA GLU A 493 3.75 -21.36 17.41
C GLU A 493 2.82 -20.90 18.55
N CYS A 494 1.76 -21.66 18.83
CA CYS A 494 0.78 -21.31 19.86
C CYS A 494 0.18 -22.57 20.52
N SER A 495 -0.27 -22.46 21.77
CA SER A 495 -1.09 -23.50 22.39
C SER A 495 -2.44 -23.59 21.65
N SER A 496 -2.97 -24.80 21.47
CA SER A 496 -4.16 -25.06 20.66
C SER A 496 -5.44 -24.35 21.12
N GLU A 497 -5.49 -23.86 22.36
CA GLU A 497 -6.63 -23.10 22.91
C GLU A 497 -6.68 -21.65 22.41
N ASP A 498 -5.53 -21.06 22.08
CA ASP A 498 -5.43 -19.65 21.70
C ASP A 498 -5.82 -19.39 20.23
N LEU A 499 -5.75 -20.41 19.37
CA LEU A 499 -6.22 -20.38 17.97
C LEU A 499 -7.75 -20.52 17.83
N LYS A 500 -8.46 -20.91 18.90
CA LYS A 500 -9.94 -21.00 18.93
C LYS A 500 -10.63 -19.63 19.08
N GLY A 501 -9.88 -18.53 19.10
CA GLY A 501 -10.42 -17.18 19.25
C GLY A 501 -11.32 -16.72 18.09
N GLY A 502 -12.27 -15.84 18.40
CA GLY A 502 -13.14 -15.18 17.43
C GLY A 502 -12.37 -14.34 16.40
N PHE A 503 -13.10 -13.80 15.42
CA PHE A 503 -12.56 -12.99 14.31
C PHE A 503 -11.55 -11.91 14.77
N TRP A 504 -11.87 -11.18 15.84
CA TRP A 504 -11.02 -10.09 16.34
C TRP A 504 -9.66 -10.57 16.84
N ARG A 505 -9.58 -11.72 17.50
CA ARG A 505 -8.30 -12.32 17.89
C ARG A 505 -7.42 -12.64 16.69
N ARG A 506 -8.00 -13.21 15.64
CA ARG A 506 -7.31 -13.46 14.37
C ARG A 506 -6.92 -12.15 13.67
N TRP A 507 -7.75 -11.12 13.75
CA TRP A 507 -7.44 -9.78 13.23
C TRP A 507 -6.19 -9.15 13.85
N TYR A 508 -6.04 -9.27 15.17
CA TYR A 508 -4.85 -8.74 15.84
C TYR A 508 -3.59 -9.51 15.46
N ILE A 509 -3.64 -10.85 15.48
CA ILE A 509 -2.52 -11.69 15.05
C ILE A 509 -2.12 -11.39 13.61
N PHE A 510 -3.11 -11.31 12.70
CA PHE A 510 -2.92 -10.91 11.31
C PHE A 510 -2.23 -9.54 11.20
N SER A 511 -2.73 -8.53 11.92
CA SER A 511 -2.19 -7.16 11.86
C SER A 511 -0.74 -7.09 12.31
N SER A 512 -0.40 -7.79 13.41
CA SER A 512 0.97 -7.94 13.90
C SER A 512 1.89 -8.57 12.86
N LEU A 513 1.52 -9.75 12.35
CA LEU A 513 2.33 -10.48 11.37
C LEU A 513 2.47 -9.70 10.05
N PHE A 514 1.39 -9.03 9.61
CA PHE A 514 1.42 -8.16 8.44
C PHE A 514 2.43 -7.03 8.62
N ALA A 515 2.38 -6.31 9.74
CA ALA A 515 3.31 -5.22 10.04
C ALA A 515 4.76 -5.70 10.14
N GLN A 516 5.00 -6.83 10.83
CA GLN A 516 6.34 -7.42 10.94
C GLN A 516 6.91 -7.78 9.57
N LYS A 517 6.09 -8.38 8.70
CA LYS A 517 6.50 -8.78 7.34
C LYS A 517 6.74 -7.58 6.43
N LEU A 518 5.92 -6.54 6.56
CA LEU A 518 6.12 -5.28 5.86
C LEU A 518 7.48 -4.67 6.24
N LEU A 519 7.76 -4.56 7.54
CA LEU A 519 9.01 -4.02 8.09
C LEU A 519 10.25 -4.81 7.64
N LEU A 520 10.16 -6.15 7.59
CA LEU A 520 11.21 -7.00 7.03
C LEU A 520 11.54 -6.66 5.58
N LYS A 521 10.53 -6.41 4.74
CA LYS A 521 10.75 -6.09 3.32
C LYS A 521 11.30 -4.70 3.08
N VAL A 522 10.95 -3.74 3.95
CA VAL A 522 11.46 -2.37 3.86
C VAL A 522 12.72 -2.15 4.70
N GLU A 523 13.29 -3.19 5.33
CA GLU A 523 14.34 -3.02 6.32
C GLU A 523 15.55 -2.26 5.77
N ASN A 524 16.14 -2.78 4.69
CA ASN A 524 17.30 -2.18 4.04
C ASN A 524 17.02 -0.78 3.46
N PRO A 525 15.94 -0.55 2.68
CA PRO A 525 15.66 0.77 2.14
C PRO A 525 15.36 1.79 3.25
N MET A 526 14.63 1.42 4.31
CA MET A 526 14.32 2.30 5.43
C MET A 526 15.58 2.69 6.21
N LYS A 527 16.48 1.74 6.53
CA LYS A 527 17.78 2.03 7.15
C LYS A 527 18.63 2.96 6.29
N LYS A 528 18.67 2.73 4.98
CA LYS A 528 19.43 3.59 4.04
C LYS A 528 18.84 5.00 3.98
N LEU A 529 17.51 5.12 3.93
CA LEU A 529 16.81 6.41 3.93
C LEU A 529 17.12 7.20 5.20
N GLY A 530 16.99 6.57 6.38
CA GLY A 530 17.32 7.22 7.65
C GLY A 530 18.76 7.74 7.68
N LYS A 531 19.73 6.92 7.24
CA LYS A 531 21.14 7.31 7.18
C LYS A 531 21.39 8.53 6.27
N VAL A 532 20.77 8.56 5.09
CA VAL A 532 20.89 9.68 4.14
C VAL A 532 20.21 10.92 4.68
N LEU A 533 19.01 10.77 5.24
CA LEU A 533 18.25 11.87 5.81
C LEU A 533 19.02 12.54 6.95
N GLU A 534 19.55 11.78 7.91
CA GLU A 534 20.36 12.32 9.00
C GLU A 534 21.60 13.04 8.49
N GLN A 535 22.32 12.46 7.53
CA GLN A 535 23.48 13.12 6.92
C GLN A 535 23.09 14.45 6.27
N TRP A 536 21.98 14.47 5.54
CA TRP A 536 21.49 15.67 4.86
C TRP A 536 21.02 16.75 5.86
N LEU A 537 20.28 16.36 6.91
CA LEU A 537 19.86 17.27 7.98
C LEU A 537 21.06 17.88 8.71
N ASN A 538 22.06 17.07 9.05
CA ASN A 538 23.27 17.53 9.72
C ASN A 538 24.16 18.41 8.80
N LEU A 539 24.21 18.12 7.50
CA LEU A 539 24.86 18.97 6.50
C LEU A 539 24.18 20.35 6.45
N LEU A 540 22.85 20.39 6.39
CA LEU A 540 22.10 21.66 6.41
C LEU A 540 22.36 22.44 7.70
N SER A 541 22.24 21.78 8.85
CA SER A 541 22.43 22.40 10.16
C SER A 541 23.85 22.99 10.30
N SER A 542 24.87 22.23 9.92
CA SER A 542 26.28 22.64 10.02
C SER A 542 26.69 23.79 9.08
N ASN A 543 25.88 24.07 8.05
CA ASN A 543 26.15 25.11 7.05
C ASN A 543 25.16 26.29 7.13
N GLY A 544 24.33 26.36 8.19
CA GLY A 544 23.41 27.48 8.42
C GLY A 544 22.14 27.45 7.56
N GLY A 545 21.71 26.26 7.14
CA GLY A 545 20.49 26.03 6.36
C GLY A 545 20.70 25.98 4.86
N LEU A 546 19.62 25.66 4.13
CA LEU A 546 19.66 25.37 2.69
C LEU A 546 20.21 26.54 1.85
N LEU A 547 19.76 27.76 2.12
CA LEU A 547 20.19 28.96 1.37
C LEU A 547 21.68 29.26 1.55
N ARG A 548 22.20 29.13 2.78
CA ARG A 548 23.62 29.34 3.07
C ARG A 548 24.49 28.20 2.53
N LEU A 549 24.01 26.95 2.57
CA LEU A 549 24.70 25.84 1.93
C LEU A 549 24.83 26.07 0.41
N PHE A 550 23.75 26.51 -0.25
CA PHE A 550 23.77 26.83 -1.68
C PHE A 550 24.71 28.02 -1.98
N ALA A 551 24.70 29.05 -1.13
CA ALA A 551 25.63 30.18 -1.25
C ALA A 551 27.09 29.75 -1.05
N ASN A 552 27.37 28.85 -0.10
CA ASN A 552 28.71 28.30 0.13
C ASN A 552 29.19 27.48 -1.08
N LEU A 553 28.32 26.67 -1.68
CA LEU A 553 28.57 25.93 -2.91
C LEU A 553 28.92 26.85 -4.09
N LEU A 554 28.15 27.93 -4.29
CA LEU A 554 28.40 28.91 -5.34
C LEU A 554 29.67 29.73 -5.12
N THR A 555 30.05 29.95 -3.87
CA THR A 555 31.25 30.74 -3.49
C THR A 555 32.50 29.89 -3.26
N GLY A 556 32.43 28.57 -3.50
CA GLY A 556 33.57 27.66 -3.35
C GLY A 556 34.02 27.44 -1.89
N LYS A 557 33.20 27.79 -0.90
CA LYS A 557 33.52 27.55 0.52
C LYS A 557 33.36 26.06 0.86
N ARG A 558 34.35 25.52 1.57
CA ARG A 558 34.36 24.11 1.98
C ARG A 558 33.19 23.79 2.91
N GLU A 559 32.39 22.79 2.53
CA GLU A 559 31.24 22.33 3.31
C GLU A 559 31.66 21.70 4.64
N ARG A 560 30.87 21.94 5.69
CA ARG A 560 31.07 21.29 6.99
C ARG A 560 30.16 20.06 7.10
N THR A 561 30.74 18.87 7.02
CA THR A 561 30.05 17.60 7.28
C THR A 561 30.49 17.04 8.62
N PRO A 562 29.65 17.04 9.67
CA PRO A 562 30.03 16.51 10.97
C PRO A 562 30.17 14.98 10.91
N ASN A 563 31.16 14.44 11.62
CA ASN A 563 31.30 13.02 11.82
C ASN A 563 30.13 12.51 12.69
N ARG A 564 29.55 11.36 12.35
CA ARG A 564 28.42 10.74 13.08
C ARG A 564 28.69 10.47 14.55
N LEU A 565 29.96 10.24 14.91
CA LEU A 565 30.37 10.01 16.30
C LEU A 565 30.71 11.30 17.05
N SER A 566 30.63 12.46 16.38
CA SER A 566 30.96 13.74 17.01
C SER A 566 29.74 14.35 17.69
N ALA A 567 29.99 15.18 18.71
CA ALA A 567 28.97 16.02 19.33
C ALA A 567 28.37 17.10 18.43
N LYS A 568 28.80 17.22 17.16
CA LYS A 568 28.17 18.11 16.16
C LYS A 568 27.12 17.39 15.32
N PHE A 569 26.97 16.08 15.48
CA PHE A 569 26.00 15.28 14.78
C PHE A 569 24.82 14.95 15.69
N THR A 570 23.60 15.20 15.22
CA THR A 570 22.36 14.88 15.94
C THR A 570 21.51 13.89 15.16
N SER A 571 20.73 13.10 15.89
CA SER A 571 19.76 12.15 15.34
C SER A 571 18.61 12.87 14.62
N VAL A 572 17.70 12.11 14.00
CA VAL A 572 16.44 12.68 13.49
C VAL A 572 15.63 13.34 14.62
N VAL A 573 15.64 12.75 15.83
CA VAL A 573 14.93 13.30 16.99
C VAL A 573 15.53 14.65 17.42
N GLY A 574 16.85 14.76 17.49
CA GLY A 574 17.52 16.03 17.78
C GLY A 574 17.35 17.11 16.71
N ASN A 575 17.14 16.72 15.45
CA ASN A 575 16.79 17.67 14.37
C ASN A 575 15.31 18.10 14.41
N LEU A 576 14.41 17.22 14.87
CA LEU A 576 13.00 17.54 15.09
C LEU A 576 12.85 18.53 16.26
N ASP A 577 13.53 18.28 17.37
CA ASP A 577 13.55 19.15 18.54
C ASP A 577 14.99 19.48 18.98
N PRO A 578 15.51 20.66 18.62
CA PRO A 578 16.89 21.06 18.94
C PRO A 578 17.09 21.53 20.38
N ARG A 579 16.05 21.59 21.22
CA ARG A 579 16.17 22.10 22.60
C ARG A 579 16.97 21.13 23.48
N VAL A 580 18.00 21.62 24.17
CA VAL A 580 18.83 20.80 25.07
C VAL A 580 18.92 21.36 26.49
N GLU A 581 18.54 22.62 26.70
CA GLU A 581 18.61 23.28 28.00
C GLU A 581 17.47 22.83 28.92
N LEU A 582 17.78 22.71 30.22
CA LEU A 582 16.77 22.53 31.25
C LEU A 582 16.09 23.87 31.55
N ASP A 583 14.76 23.87 31.70
CA ASP A 583 13.98 25.06 32.05
C ASP A 583 14.31 25.52 33.47
N LYS A 584 14.91 26.71 33.58
CA LYS A 584 15.34 27.31 34.85
C LYS A 584 14.18 27.65 35.80
N SER A 585 12.94 27.70 35.30
CA SER A 585 11.74 27.88 36.11
C SER A 585 11.34 26.62 36.88
N ILE A 586 11.74 25.43 36.41
CA ILE A 586 11.45 24.14 37.05
C ILE A 586 12.63 23.76 37.94
N ARG A 587 12.60 24.23 39.19
CA ARG A 587 13.65 23.97 40.19
C ARG A 587 13.38 22.68 40.97
N TYR A 588 14.45 22.12 41.56
CA TYR A 588 14.32 21.01 42.51
C TYR A 588 13.42 21.37 43.69
N GLY A 589 12.66 20.39 44.17
CA GLY A 589 11.55 20.61 45.11
C GLY A 589 10.21 20.91 44.42
N ASN A 590 10.21 21.32 43.15
CA ASN A 590 9.00 21.30 42.33
C ASN A 590 8.58 19.85 42.05
N THR A 591 7.30 19.54 42.22
CA THR A 591 6.74 18.20 41.97
C THR A 591 6.96 17.71 40.54
N LYS A 592 7.20 18.63 39.59
CA LYS A 592 7.48 18.32 38.18
C LYS A 592 8.95 18.11 37.84
N TYR A 593 9.89 18.40 38.74
CA TYR A 593 11.33 18.40 38.43
C TYR A 593 11.81 17.05 37.91
N ASN A 594 11.52 15.96 38.63
CA ASN A 594 11.94 14.62 38.24
C ASN A 594 11.30 14.17 36.92
N ALA A 595 10.04 14.51 36.69
CA ALA A 595 9.37 14.23 35.42
C ALA A 595 10.01 15.01 34.24
N PHE A 596 10.29 16.30 34.43
CA PHE A 596 10.94 17.13 33.42
C PHE A 596 12.36 16.66 33.09
N LEU A 597 13.18 16.37 34.11
CA LEU A 597 14.51 15.79 33.91
C LEU A 597 14.43 14.44 33.19
N SER A 598 13.43 13.62 33.53
CA SER A 598 13.20 12.30 32.95
C SER A 598 12.84 12.33 31.47
N ILE A 599 11.97 13.26 31.01
CA ILE A 599 11.67 13.40 29.57
C ILE A 599 12.88 13.94 28.81
N MET A 600 13.62 14.89 29.37
CA MET A 600 14.83 15.43 28.75
C MET A 600 15.92 14.35 28.62
N ALA A 601 16.09 13.50 29.64
CA ALA A 601 16.98 12.34 29.58
C ALA A 601 16.51 11.30 28.55
N SER A 602 15.20 11.02 28.52
CA SER A 602 14.59 10.10 27.54
C SER A 602 14.78 10.59 26.11
N LYS A 603 14.67 11.89 25.86
CA LYS A 603 14.99 12.50 24.56
C LYS A 603 16.47 12.41 24.23
N LEU A 604 17.35 12.74 25.18
CA LEU A 604 18.80 12.69 24.97
C LEU A 604 19.30 11.27 24.67
N SER A 605 18.61 10.24 25.19
CA SER A 605 18.93 8.85 24.92
C SER A 605 18.83 8.44 23.44
N TYR A 606 18.27 9.26 22.55
CA TYR A 606 18.27 9.05 21.09
C TYR A 606 19.57 9.50 20.41
N GLU A 607 20.38 10.30 21.08
CA GLU A 607 21.60 10.89 20.54
C GLU A 607 22.82 9.95 20.68
N ASN A 608 23.95 10.36 20.11
CA ASN A 608 25.22 9.65 20.27
C ASN A 608 25.89 9.98 21.62
N GLU A 609 26.88 9.17 22.00
CA GLU A 609 27.57 9.27 23.28
C GLU A 609 28.25 10.63 23.50
N GLU A 610 29.01 11.14 22.51
CA GLU A 610 29.75 12.40 22.65
C GLU A 610 28.82 13.59 22.81
N PHE A 611 27.74 13.65 22.02
CA PHE A 611 26.69 14.67 22.20
C PHE A 611 26.08 14.59 23.60
N THR A 612 25.69 13.37 24.00
CA THR A 612 25.05 13.11 25.31
C THR A 612 25.94 13.55 26.47
N LYS A 613 27.23 13.22 26.39
CA LYS A 613 28.22 13.55 27.41
C LYS A 613 28.43 15.05 27.57
N ILE A 614 28.51 15.80 26.46
CA ILE A 614 28.63 17.27 26.49
C ILE A 614 27.37 17.89 27.09
N ILE A 615 26.18 17.46 26.70
CA ILE A 615 24.94 18.01 27.26
C ILE A 615 24.87 17.76 28.78
N ILE A 616 25.15 16.55 29.24
CA ILE A 616 25.06 16.22 30.67
C ILE A 616 26.13 16.96 31.48
N ASN A 617 27.39 16.95 31.04
CA ASN A 617 28.48 17.55 31.79
C ASN A 617 28.48 19.08 31.71
N ASP A 618 28.33 19.64 30.52
CA ASP A 618 28.64 21.05 30.26
C ASP A 618 27.39 21.93 30.26
N HIS A 619 26.24 21.40 29.79
CA HIS A 619 24.99 22.16 29.77
C HIS A 619 24.16 21.96 31.04
N TRP A 620 24.05 20.71 31.52
CA TRP A 620 23.28 20.40 32.72
C TRP A 620 24.09 20.48 34.01
N ASN A 621 25.43 20.60 33.92
CA ASN A 621 26.35 20.56 35.07
C ASN A 621 26.14 19.32 35.95
N MET A 622 25.86 18.18 35.31
CA MET A 622 25.66 16.88 35.93
C MET A 622 26.81 15.94 35.57
N LYS A 623 26.95 14.81 36.27
CA LYS A 623 28.05 13.88 35.99
C LYS A 623 27.57 12.75 35.08
N PHE A 624 28.04 12.73 33.84
CA PHE A 624 27.89 11.59 32.94
C PHE A 624 28.56 10.34 33.53
N LEU A 625 27.88 9.19 33.48
CA LEU A 625 28.42 7.92 33.98
C LEU A 625 28.63 6.91 32.85
N TYR A 626 27.60 6.61 32.07
CA TYR A 626 27.64 5.55 31.06
C TYR A 626 26.71 5.81 29.86
N PHE A 627 27.11 5.28 28.70
CA PHE A 627 26.31 5.15 27.49
C PHE A 627 26.64 3.79 26.87
N ASP A 628 25.64 2.93 26.67
CA ASP A 628 25.87 1.59 26.12
C ASP A 628 24.71 1.07 25.26
N ASN A 629 25.06 0.15 24.37
CA ASN A 629 24.14 -0.60 23.53
C ASN A 629 24.21 -2.10 23.86
N TYR A 630 23.05 -2.77 23.90
CA TYR A 630 22.92 -4.16 24.32
C TYR A 630 22.33 -5.07 23.25
N TRP A 631 22.77 -6.32 23.26
CA TRP A 631 22.48 -7.35 22.26
C TRP A 631 21.10 -7.99 22.43
N ASN A 632 20.44 -8.26 21.30
CA ASN A 632 19.18 -9.00 21.21
C ASN A 632 19.36 -10.28 20.38
N ASP A 633 19.20 -11.44 21.01
CA ASP A 633 19.45 -12.74 20.38
C ASP A 633 18.46 -13.14 19.28
N TYR A 634 17.24 -12.59 19.33
CA TYR A 634 16.19 -12.88 18.35
C TYR A 634 16.37 -12.06 17.06
N LEU A 635 16.90 -10.84 17.18
CA LEU A 635 17.13 -9.93 16.05
C LEU A 635 18.58 -9.91 15.55
N LYS A 636 19.50 -10.57 16.28
CA LYS A 636 20.94 -10.63 16.00
C LYS A 636 21.52 -9.23 15.78
N ASP A 637 21.18 -8.31 16.68
CA ASP A 637 21.56 -6.90 16.61
C ASP A 637 21.57 -6.22 17.99
N TYR A 638 22.16 -5.03 18.06
CA TYR A 638 22.11 -4.18 19.25
C TYR A 638 20.87 -3.27 19.19
N THR A 639 19.84 -3.60 19.96
CA THR A 639 18.54 -2.90 19.87
C THR A 639 18.24 -1.98 21.05
N THR A 640 18.92 -2.17 22.18
CA THR A 640 18.62 -1.46 23.43
C THR A 640 19.76 -0.52 23.80
N GLN A 641 19.50 0.78 23.85
CA GLN A 641 20.46 1.82 24.24
C GLN A 641 20.06 2.42 25.58
N VAL A 642 21.04 2.63 26.47
CA VAL A 642 20.81 3.21 27.80
C VAL A 642 21.85 4.25 28.13
N ILE A 643 21.40 5.34 28.75
CA ILE A 643 22.26 6.37 29.33
C ILE A 643 22.12 6.38 30.85
N MET A 644 23.22 6.61 31.56
CA MET A 644 23.25 6.80 33.01
C MET A 644 24.03 8.05 33.37
N PHE A 645 23.48 8.85 34.28
CA PHE A 645 24.16 10.02 34.83
C PHE A 645 23.74 10.30 36.27
N GLN A 646 24.53 11.10 36.97
CA GLN A 646 24.30 11.49 38.35
C GLN A 646 23.96 12.98 38.43
N ASN A 647 22.88 13.32 39.12
CA ASN A 647 22.39 14.70 39.27
C ASN A 647 23.20 15.48 40.32
N THR A 648 24.50 15.68 40.07
CA THR A 648 25.41 16.38 40.99
C THR A 648 25.03 17.82 41.27
N MET A 649 24.16 18.43 40.46
CA MET A 649 23.76 19.82 40.60
C MET A 649 22.78 20.05 41.75
N VAL A 650 21.85 19.11 41.98
CA VAL A 650 20.83 19.30 43.03
C VAL A 650 20.64 18.14 43.99
N ASP A 651 20.80 16.91 43.52
CA ASP A 651 20.82 15.75 44.40
C ASP A 651 21.98 14.84 43.98
N PRO A 652 23.17 15.01 44.57
CA PRO A 652 24.35 14.21 44.22
C PRO A 652 24.16 12.72 44.54
N ASN A 653 23.10 12.34 45.26
CA ASN A 653 22.76 10.94 45.52
C ASN A 653 21.88 10.34 44.42
N LEU A 654 21.30 11.14 43.53
CA LEU A 654 20.36 10.65 42.51
C LEU A 654 21.06 10.25 41.21
N ILE A 655 20.86 8.99 40.81
CA ILE A 655 21.26 8.43 39.51
C ILE A 655 20.04 8.34 38.61
N VAL A 656 20.15 8.78 37.36
CA VAL A 656 19.09 8.65 36.35
C VAL A 656 19.49 7.60 35.33
N VAL A 657 18.61 6.64 35.07
CA VAL A 657 18.76 5.62 34.03
C VAL A 657 17.68 5.83 32.98
N ALA A 658 18.08 6.24 31.78
CA ALA A 658 17.14 6.47 30.68
C ALA A 658 17.35 5.47 29.54
N PHE A 659 16.28 4.75 29.21
CA PHE A 659 16.22 3.81 28.09
C PHE A 659 15.76 4.53 26.82
N ARG A 660 16.46 4.26 25.71
CA ARG A 660 16.08 4.77 24.39
C ARG A 660 14.84 4.05 23.87
N GLY A 661 13.93 4.82 23.29
CA GLY A 661 12.81 4.29 22.52
C GLY A 661 13.19 3.91 21.08
N THR A 662 12.18 3.74 20.23
CA THR A 662 12.35 3.31 18.85
C THR A 662 12.86 4.43 17.96
N HIS A 663 14.00 4.22 17.30
CA HIS A 663 14.50 5.17 16.31
C HIS A 663 13.59 5.16 15.07
N PRO A 664 13.17 6.32 14.51
CA PRO A 664 12.15 6.36 13.45
C PRO A 664 12.46 5.52 12.22
N PHE A 665 13.75 5.35 11.89
CA PHE A 665 14.23 4.58 10.75
C PHE A 665 14.86 3.23 11.13
N ASP A 666 14.57 2.71 12.33
CA ASP A 666 14.99 1.38 12.76
C ASP A 666 13.85 0.35 12.64
N PRO A 667 13.71 -0.31 11.48
CA PRO A 667 12.65 -1.30 11.23
C PRO A 667 12.73 -2.51 12.17
N LYS A 668 13.90 -2.81 12.77
CA LYS A 668 14.03 -3.91 13.73
C LYS A 668 13.38 -3.54 15.06
N ALA A 669 13.59 -2.32 15.55
CA ALA A 669 12.91 -1.80 16.74
C ALA A 669 11.39 -1.72 16.52
N TRP A 670 10.93 -1.20 15.38
CA TRP A 670 9.49 -1.22 15.04
C TRP A 670 8.88 -2.62 15.02
N ARG A 671 9.64 -3.65 14.61
CA ARG A 671 9.17 -5.05 14.65
C ARG A 671 8.96 -5.55 16.07
N VAL A 672 9.77 -5.08 17.03
CA VAL A 672 9.58 -5.37 18.45
C VAL A 672 8.28 -4.74 18.95
N ASP A 673 8.01 -3.50 18.52
CA ASP A 673 6.84 -2.73 18.97
C ASP A 673 5.51 -3.29 18.46
N VAL A 674 5.49 -3.84 17.24
CA VAL A 674 4.27 -4.44 16.65
C VAL A 674 4.10 -5.93 16.99
N ASP A 675 5.04 -6.54 17.72
CA ASP A 675 5.02 -7.96 18.07
C ASP A 675 4.05 -8.25 19.22
N LEU A 676 2.79 -8.54 18.91
CA LEU A 676 1.75 -8.86 19.90
C LEU A 676 1.94 -10.20 20.67
N SER A 677 3.06 -10.90 20.51
CA SER A 677 3.30 -12.12 21.27
C SER A 677 3.64 -11.85 22.74
N TRP A 678 3.38 -12.82 23.61
CA TRP A 678 3.58 -12.70 25.05
C TRP A 678 4.39 -13.87 25.63
N TYR A 679 5.02 -13.65 26.78
CA TYR A 679 5.63 -14.67 27.64
C TYR A 679 4.93 -14.67 29.00
N LYS A 680 4.47 -15.84 29.46
CA LYS A 680 3.92 -16.00 30.81
C LYS A 680 5.04 -16.32 31.79
N ILE A 681 5.16 -15.49 32.83
CA ILE A 681 6.01 -15.74 33.99
C ILE A 681 5.10 -16.32 35.08
N GLU A 682 5.48 -17.47 35.62
CA GLU A 682 4.72 -18.14 36.68
C GLU A 682 4.62 -17.25 37.93
N GLY A 683 3.42 -17.16 38.51
CA GLY A 683 3.14 -16.28 39.66
C GLY A 683 3.07 -14.78 39.36
N VAL A 684 3.47 -14.34 38.15
CA VAL A 684 3.52 -12.91 37.79
C VAL A 684 2.56 -12.53 36.67
N GLY A 685 2.37 -13.37 35.65
CA GLY A 685 1.44 -13.08 34.55
C GLY A 685 2.09 -13.01 33.17
N LYS A 686 1.32 -12.59 32.17
CA LYS A 686 1.79 -12.42 30.79
C LYS A 686 2.48 -11.07 30.61
N THR A 687 3.64 -11.10 29.95
CA THR A 687 4.46 -9.94 29.60
C THR A 687 4.67 -9.88 28.10
N HIS A 688 4.82 -8.68 27.55
CA HIS A 688 5.06 -8.49 26.11
C HIS A 688 6.39 -9.12 25.69
N SER A 689 6.36 -10.08 24.77
CA SER A 689 7.53 -10.89 24.46
C SER A 689 8.62 -10.06 23.78
N GLY A 690 8.24 -9.18 22.85
CA GLY A 690 9.16 -8.28 22.15
C GLY A 690 10.02 -7.47 23.11
N PHE A 691 9.39 -6.81 24.09
CA PHE A 691 10.08 -5.96 25.06
C PHE A 691 11.00 -6.78 25.99
N MET A 692 10.57 -7.97 26.41
CA MET A 692 11.40 -8.88 27.21
C MET A 692 12.64 -9.36 26.45
N LYS A 693 12.50 -9.69 25.15
CA LYS A 693 13.62 -10.02 24.26
C LYS A 693 14.60 -8.85 24.14
N ALA A 694 14.11 -7.61 24.07
CA ALA A 694 14.93 -6.41 24.04
C ALA A 694 15.68 -6.13 25.36
N LEU A 695 15.13 -6.54 26.52
CA LEU A 695 15.84 -6.49 27.80
C LEU A 695 16.90 -7.58 27.97
N GLY A 696 16.88 -8.61 27.12
CA GLY A 696 17.91 -9.66 27.10
C GLY A 696 17.43 -11.06 27.43
N LEU A 697 16.12 -11.35 27.36
CA LEU A 697 15.59 -12.71 27.42
C LEU A 697 16.19 -13.56 26.29
N GLN A 698 16.71 -14.77 26.61
CA GLN A 698 17.38 -15.64 25.64
C GLN A 698 16.51 -16.80 25.14
N LYS A 699 16.75 -17.20 23.88
CA LYS A 699 16.11 -18.36 23.26
C LYS A 699 16.53 -19.64 24.00
N ARG A 700 15.56 -20.42 24.52
CA ARG A 700 15.73 -21.74 25.19
C ARG A 700 16.44 -21.74 26.55
N LYS A 701 17.06 -20.64 26.98
CA LYS A 701 17.78 -20.55 28.28
C LYS A 701 17.12 -19.63 29.30
N GLY A 702 16.03 -18.94 28.94
CA GLY A 702 15.40 -17.96 29.83
C GLY A 702 16.29 -16.75 30.07
N TRP A 703 16.31 -16.24 31.30
CA TRP A 703 17.24 -15.18 31.71
C TRP A 703 18.64 -15.79 31.96
N PRO A 704 19.71 -15.30 31.31
CA PRO A 704 21.03 -15.94 31.42
C PRO A 704 21.64 -15.93 32.81
N GLU A 705 22.26 -17.04 33.22
CA GLU A 705 23.16 -17.05 34.37
C GLU A 705 24.40 -16.16 34.11
N GLN A 706 24.86 -15.47 35.15
CA GLN A 706 25.92 -14.47 35.10
C GLN A 706 27.24 -15.12 34.64
N GLY A 707 27.67 -14.87 33.40
CA GLY A 707 29.05 -15.15 32.95
C GLY A 707 29.26 -16.06 31.72
N SER A 708 28.23 -16.50 30.99
CA SER A 708 28.40 -17.53 29.94
C SER A 708 28.53 -17.06 28.48
N ASN A 709 28.32 -15.78 28.13
CA ASN A 709 28.24 -15.34 26.72
C ASN A 709 29.19 -14.17 26.37
N GLN A 710 29.70 -14.17 25.12
CA GLN A 710 30.44 -13.05 24.49
C GLN A 710 29.62 -11.74 24.39
N ASN A 711 28.28 -11.82 24.42
CA ASN A 711 27.39 -10.69 24.19
C ASN A 711 26.88 -10.06 25.50
N LYS A 712 26.75 -8.72 25.51
CA LYS A 712 26.23 -7.93 26.64
C LYS A 712 24.70 -7.79 26.57
N TYR A 713 23.99 -8.27 27.57
CA TYR A 713 22.52 -8.20 27.67
C TYR A 713 22.08 -7.09 28.64
N ALA A 714 21.02 -6.34 28.29
CA ALA A 714 20.66 -5.11 28.97
C ALA A 714 20.41 -5.28 30.47
N TYR A 715 19.53 -6.22 30.87
CA TYR A 715 19.16 -6.39 32.28
C TYR A 715 20.37 -6.63 33.20
N TYR A 716 21.20 -7.63 32.90
CA TYR A 716 22.31 -8.01 33.78
C TYR A 716 23.40 -6.94 33.89
N GLU A 717 23.74 -6.32 32.76
CA GLU A 717 24.76 -5.27 32.71
C GLU A 717 24.31 -4.02 33.48
N ILE A 718 23.07 -3.57 33.25
CA ILE A 718 22.49 -2.41 33.94
C ILE A 718 22.40 -2.68 35.44
N ARG A 719 21.87 -3.85 35.84
CA ARG A 719 21.77 -4.28 37.24
C ARG A 719 23.13 -4.27 37.94
N GLN A 720 24.15 -4.87 37.32
CA GLN A 720 25.48 -4.95 37.92
C GLN A 720 26.14 -3.58 38.05
N ARG A 721 25.97 -2.71 37.06
CA ARG A 721 26.51 -1.34 37.10
C ARG A 721 25.82 -0.48 38.14
N LEU A 722 24.49 -0.56 38.22
CA LEU A 722 23.72 0.12 39.26
C LEU A 722 24.17 -0.31 40.65
N ARG A 723 24.32 -1.63 40.89
CA ARG A 723 24.88 -2.14 42.15
C ARG A 723 26.23 -1.50 42.48
N LYS A 724 27.17 -1.52 41.53
CA LYS A 724 28.51 -0.95 41.73
C LYS A 724 28.48 0.55 42.03
N LEU A 725 27.57 1.31 41.40
CA LEU A 725 27.43 2.75 41.63
C LEU A 725 26.79 3.04 43.00
N LEU A 726 25.70 2.34 43.34
CA LEU A 726 24.96 2.53 44.59
C LEU A 726 25.74 2.03 45.81
N GLN A 727 26.59 1.00 45.67
CA GLN A 727 27.45 0.55 46.76
C GLN A 727 28.55 1.56 47.13
N LYS A 728 28.99 2.40 46.18
CA LYS A 728 29.97 3.46 46.43
C LYS A 728 29.42 4.60 47.29
N ASN A 729 28.09 4.77 47.31
CA ASN A 729 27.42 5.77 48.11
C ASN A 729 26.11 5.20 48.65
N LYS A 730 26.08 4.83 49.92
CA LYS A 730 24.91 4.18 50.55
C LYS A 730 23.64 5.03 50.52
N ASN A 731 23.76 6.36 50.42
CA ASN A 731 22.61 7.26 50.32
C ASN A 731 22.11 7.45 48.89
N ALA A 732 22.84 6.92 47.90
CA ALA A 732 22.46 7.03 46.51
C ALA A 732 21.14 6.29 46.23
N LYS A 733 20.31 6.91 45.42
CA LYS A 733 19.06 6.38 44.89
C LYS A 733 19.07 6.49 43.37
N PHE A 734 18.11 5.84 42.70
CA PHE A 734 18.00 5.96 41.25
C PHE A 734 16.57 6.13 40.78
N ILE A 735 16.42 6.71 39.58
CA ILE A 735 15.16 6.80 38.82
C ILE A 735 15.31 6.05 37.51
N LEU A 736 14.23 5.38 37.10
CA LEU A 736 14.11 4.77 35.78
C LEU A 736 13.22 5.64 34.89
N THR A 737 13.62 5.82 33.64
CA THR A 737 12.82 6.56 32.66
C THR A 737 13.01 6.06 31.23
N GLY A 738 12.06 6.41 30.36
CA GLY A 738 12.16 6.20 28.93
C GLY A 738 10.93 6.74 28.20
N HIS A 739 11.13 7.02 26.91
CA HIS A 739 10.07 7.37 25.97
C HIS A 739 9.77 6.18 25.05
N SER A 740 8.52 5.98 24.64
CA SER A 740 8.13 4.91 23.69
C SER A 740 8.49 3.52 24.22
N LEU A 741 9.10 2.66 23.39
CA LEU A 741 9.75 1.40 23.77
C LEU A 741 10.61 1.55 25.04
N GLY A 742 11.34 2.66 25.19
CA GLY A 742 12.17 2.92 26.36
C GLY A 742 11.37 2.98 27.67
N GLY A 743 10.14 3.50 27.62
CA GLY A 743 9.22 3.50 28.76
C GLY A 743 8.80 2.08 29.15
N ALA A 744 8.50 1.23 28.16
CA ALA A 744 8.21 -0.19 28.40
C ALA A 744 9.41 -0.95 28.98
N LEU A 745 10.62 -0.68 28.48
CA LEU A 745 11.86 -1.27 29.01
C LEU A 745 12.13 -0.81 30.44
N ALA A 746 11.84 0.45 30.79
CA ALA A 746 12.03 0.97 32.14
C ALA A 746 11.17 0.23 33.18
N ILE A 747 9.87 0.05 32.90
CA ILE A 747 8.98 -0.68 33.82
C ILE A 747 9.24 -2.18 33.83
N LEU A 748 9.57 -2.79 32.69
CA LEU A 748 9.89 -4.22 32.65
C LEU A 748 11.25 -4.53 33.28
N PHE A 749 12.23 -3.62 33.22
CA PHE A 749 13.47 -3.75 33.98
C PHE A 749 13.17 -3.84 35.48
N LEU A 750 12.26 -2.99 35.97
CA LEU A 750 11.78 -3.05 37.36
C LEU A 750 11.06 -4.36 37.66
N THR A 751 10.19 -4.83 36.76
CA THR A 751 9.51 -6.12 36.90
C THR A 751 10.52 -7.26 37.07
N VAL A 752 11.58 -7.30 36.27
CA VAL A 752 12.59 -8.36 36.35
C VAL A 752 13.45 -8.23 37.61
N LEU A 753 13.71 -7.01 38.12
CA LEU A 753 14.31 -6.84 39.45
C LEU A 753 13.43 -7.46 40.54
N ALA A 754 12.11 -7.21 40.50
CA ALA A 754 11.18 -7.79 41.47
C ALA A 754 11.08 -9.32 41.36
N VAL A 755 11.07 -9.86 40.13
CA VAL A 755 11.05 -11.31 39.86
C VAL A 755 12.32 -12.00 40.35
N HIS A 756 13.49 -11.36 40.20
CA HIS A 756 14.76 -11.88 40.67
C HIS A 756 15.05 -11.53 42.14
N GLU A 757 14.06 -11.06 42.89
CA GLU A 757 14.15 -10.77 44.32
C GLU A 757 15.30 -9.81 44.66
N GLU A 758 15.50 -8.80 43.80
CA GLU A 758 16.54 -7.78 43.96
C GLU A 758 16.14 -6.71 44.98
N GLU A 759 15.74 -7.12 46.19
CA GLU A 759 15.12 -6.27 47.22
C GLU A 759 15.96 -5.02 47.55
N TRP A 760 17.28 -5.20 47.68
CA TRP A 760 18.19 -4.08 47.94
C TRP A 760 18.20 -3.01 46.84
N LEU A 761 18.02 -3.40 45.57
CA LEU A 761 17.88 -2.42 44.49
C LEU A 761 16.48 -1.80 44.49
N MET A 762 15.45 -2.56 44.83
CA MET A 762 14.09 -2.04 44.96
C MET A 762 14.01 -0.94 46.01
N ASP A 763 14.65 -1.12 47.18
CA ASP A 763 14.73 -0.11 48.26
C ASP A 763 15.46 1.18 47.87
N LYS A 764 16.28 1.14 46.82
CA LYS A 764 17.03 2.31 46.32
C LYS A 764 16.32 3.03 45.17
N LEU A 765 15.18 2.53 44.70
CA LEU A 765 14.43 3.12 43.61
C LEU A 765 13.57 4.29 44.13
N GLU A 766 13.84 5.48 43.63
CA GLU A 766 13.12 6.71 44.02
C GLU A 766 11.83 6.92 43.19
N GLY A 767 11.78 6.36 41.97
CA GLY A 767 10.60 6.40 41.13
C GLY A 767 10.84 6.01 39.68
N VAL A 768 9.74 5.88 38.95
CA VAL A 768 9.70 5.54 37.53
C VAL A 768 8.83 6.56 36.80
N TYR A 769 9.38 7.17 35.75
CA TYR A 769 8.69 8.20 34.95
C TYR A 769 8.77 7.80 33.48
N THR A 770 7.65 7.47 32.85
CA THR A 770 7.62 7.01 31.46
C THR A 770 6.73 7.86 30.58
N PHE A 771 7.08 7.97 29.30
CA PHE A 771 6.44 8.88 28.35
C PHE A 771 6.03 8.12 27.10
N GLY A 772 4.75 8.18 26.73
CA GLY A 772 4.28 7.45 25.54
C GLY A 772 4.49 5.94 25.63
N GLN A 773 4.51 5.39 26.85
CA GLN A 773 4.80 3.98 27.09
C GLN A 773 3.66 3.08 26.55
N PRO A 774 3.96 2.04 25.75
CA PRO A 774 2.98 1.03 25.35
C PRO A 774 2.62 0.08 26.52
N ARG A 775 1.52 -0.66 26.38
CA ARG A 775 1.11 -1.65 27.40
C ARG A 775 2.10 -2.81 27.44
N VAL A 776 2.38 -3.32 28.65
CA VAL A 776 3.50 -4.26 28.87
C VAL A 776 3.09 -5.66 29.34
N GLY A 777 1.87 -5.83 29.85
CA GLY A 777 1.37 -7.16 30.24
C GLY A 777 -0.10 -7.18 30.65
N ASP A 778 -0.52 -8.29 31.23
CA ASP A 778 -1.91 -8.58 31.60
C ASP A 778 -2.28 -8.11 33.02
N ASN A 779 -3.50 -8.45 33.46
CA ASN A 779 -4.01 -8.08 34.79
C ASN A 779 -3.23 -8.74 35.93
N GLN A 780 -2.71 -9.95 35.74
CA GLN A 780 -1.90 -10.61 36.75
C GLN A 780 -0.57 -9.85 36.95
N LEU A 781 0.05 -9.37 35.86
CA LEU A 781 1.24 -8.52 35.96
C LEU A 781 0.94 -7.22 36.69
N LYS A 782 -0.20 -6.59 36.39
CA LYS A 782 -0.64 -5.37 37.09
C LYS A 782 -0.72 -5.60 38.59
N GLU A 783 -1.45 -6.63 39.03
CA GLU A 783 -1.64 -6.92 40.46
C GLU A 783 -0.31 -7.19 41.16
N TYR A 784 0.56 -7.98 40.52
CA TYR A 784 1.91 -8.25 41.03
C TYR A 784 2.73 -6.96 41.19
N MET A 785 2.74 -6.10 40.16
CA MET A 785 3.54 -4.88 40.17
C MET A 785 2.98 -3.80 41.09
N GLU A 786 1.66 -3.63 41.18
CA GLU A 786 1.05 -2.67 42.11
C GLU A 786 1.39 -3.02 43.56
N LYS A 787 1.32 -4.32 43.91
CA LYS A 787 1.76 -4.80 45.23
C LYS A 787 3.24 -4.51 45.49
N LYS A 788 4.12 -4.70 44.51
CA LYS A 788 5.56 -4.42 44.66
C LYS A 788 5.85 -2.93 44.75
N LEU A 789 5.17 -2.09 43.96
CA LEU A 789 5.31 -0.64 44.04
C LEU A 789 4.87 -0.10 45.41
N GLU A 790 3.78 -0.64 45.96
CA GLU A 790 3.32 -0.29 47.32
C GLU A 790 4.28 -0.80 48.40
N GLN A 791 4.75 -2.06 48.29
CA GLN A 791 5.70 -2.66 49.25
C GLN A 791 6.97 -1.82 49.42
N TYR A 792 7.48 -1.23 48.34
CA TYR A 792 8.75 -0.50 48.32
C TYR A 792 8.57 1.04 48.26
N ASP A 793 7.35 1.56 48.42
CA ASP A 793 7.00 2.99 48.32
C ASP A 793 7.53 3.67 47.03
N VAL A 794 7.43 2.97 45.89
CA VAL A 794 7.95 3.43 44.61
C VAL A 794 6.89 4.21 43.85
N ARG A 795 7.18 5.47 43.54
CA ARG A 795 6.32 6.32 42.71
C ARG A 795 6.43 5.94 41.23
N TYR A 796 5.32 5.65 40.58
CA TYR A 796 5.27 5.34 39.15
C TYR A 796 4.25 6.22 38.41
N PHE A 797 4.77 7.09 37.53
CA PHE A 797 3.98 8.00 36.71
C PHE A 797 4.17 7.70 35.23
N ARG A 798 3.05 7.50 34.53
CA ARG A 798 3.00 7.38 33.08
C ARG A 798 2.44 8.66 32.48
N PHE A 799 3.13 9.24 31.51
CA PHE A 799 2.68 10.43 30.80
C PHE A 799 2.11 10.01 29.43
N VAL A 800 0.91 10.48 29.13
CA VAL A 800 0.22 10.22 27.85
C VAL A 800 -0.18 11.54 27.21
N TYR A 801 0.24 11.75 25.97
CA TYR A 801 -0.06 12.96 25.21
C TYR A 801 -1.15 12.70 24.17
N SER A 802 -2.23 13.48 24.24
CA SER A 802 -3.31 13.60 23.27
C SER A 802 -3.72 12.25 22.65
N ASN A 803 -3.64 12.14 21.32
CA ASN A 803 -3.98 10.97 20.54
C ASN A 803 -2.74 10.15 20.16
N ASP A 804 -1.68 10.17 20.98
CA ASP A 804 -0.52 9.29 20.81
C ASP A 804 -0.98 7.83 20.70
N ILE A 805 -0.67 7.18 19.59
CA ILE A 805 -1.09 5.81 19.34
C ILE A 805 -0.37 4.78 20.23
N VAL A 806 0.84 5.07 20.70
CA VAL A 806 1.71 4.06 21.32
C VAL A 806 1.22 3.60 22.70
N PRO A 807 0.77 4.48 23.61
CA PRO A 807 0.12 4.04 24.85
C PRO A 807 -1.11 3.16 24.64
N ARG A 808 -1.72 3.21 23.46
CA ARG A 808 -2.97 2.51 23.16
C ARG A 808 -2.73 1.15 22.50
N VAL A 809 -1.48 0.69 22.42
CA VAL A 809 -1.10 -0.63 21.92
C VAL A 809 -0.19 -1.36 22.92
N PRO A 810 -0.21 -2.71 22.97
CA PRO A 810 -1.25 -3.60 22.44
C PRO A 810 -2.67 -3.28 22.96
N TYR A 811 -3.69 -3.87 22.32
CA TYR A 811 -5.09 -3.58 22.63
C TYR A 811 -5.49 -4.11 24.02
N ASP A 812 -6.27 -3.30 24.73
CA ASP A 812 -6.95 -3.66 25.96
C ASP A 812 -8.37 -4.13 25.62
N ASP A 813 -8.48 -5.42 25.25
CA ASP A 813 -9.74 -6.11 24.99
C ASP A 813 -9.65 -7.61 25.30
N ASP A 814 -10.79 -8.29 25.21
CA ASP A 814 -10.94 -9.72 25.53
C ASP A 814 -10.20 -10.67 24.56
N ASN A 815 -9.45 -10.16 23.59
CA ASN A 815 -8.76 -10.98 22.58
C ASN A 815 -7.24 -10.99 22.74
N VAL A 816 -6.65 -9.88 23.20
CA VAL A 816 -5.18 -9.70 23.33
C VAL A 816 -4.74 -9.46 24.78
N PHE A 817 -5.62 -8.89 25.63
CA PHE A 817 -5.46 -8.69 27.08
C PHE A 817 -4.12 -8.08 27.53
N PHE A 818 -3.79 -6.87 27.06
CA PHE A 818 -2.76 -6.04 27.70
C PHE A 818 -3.40 -4.84 28.36
N ILE A 819 -2.97 -4.51 29.58
CA ILE A 819 -3.48 -3.39 30.34
C ILE A 819 -2.37 -2.49 30.87
N HIS A 820 -2.74 -1.28 31.24
CA HIS A 820 -1.86 -0.38 31.99
C HIS A 820 -2.04 -0.54 33.50
N PHE A 821 -1.06 -0.05 34.24
CA PHE A 821 -1.10 0.13 35.69
C PHE A 821 -0.27 1.35 36.10
N GLY A 822 -0.37 1.75 37.38
CA GLY A 822 0.24 2.98 37.88
C GLY A 822 -0.55 4.25 37.54
N THR A 823 0.02 5.41 37.86
CA THR A 823 -0.69 6.69 37.75
C THR A 823 -0.54 7.30 36.36
N CYS A 824 -1.65 7.53 35.64
CA CYS A 824 -1.64 8.15 34.30
C CYS A 824 -1.82 9.67 34.38
N CYS A 825 -0.80 10.41 33.95
CA CYS A 825 -0.81 11.85 33.75
C CYS A 825 -1.09 12.15 32.27
N TYR A 826 -2.36 12.39 31.93
CA TYR A 826 -2.81 12.66 30.58
C TYR A 826 -2.81 14.15 30.25
N TYR A 827 -2.24 14.54 29.12
CA TYR A 827 -2.27 15.90 28.59
C TYR A 827 -2.96 15.94 27.24
N ASN A 828 -3.89 16.87 27.01
CA ASN A 828 -4.46 17.07 25.68
C ASN A 828 -3.54 17.92 24.76
N SER A 829 -3.93 18.12 23.51
CA SER A 829 -3.16 18.88 22.51
C SER A 829 -3.00 20.38 22.81
N SER A 830 -3.69 20.88 23.84
CA SER A 830 -3.55 22.24 24.39
C SER A 830 -2.70 22.28 25.68
N TYR A 831 -2.08 21.16 26.07
CA TYR A 831 -1.30 20.96 27.29
C TYR A 831 -2.09 21.14 28.59
N LYS A 832 -3.39 20.86 28.59
CA LYS A 832 -4.18 20.76 29.82
C LYS A 832 -4.08 19.33 30.36
N GLY A 833 -3.48 19.20 31.54
CA GLY A 833 -3.22 17.91 32.20
C GLY A 833 -4.35 17.46 33.13
N LYS A 834 -4.55 16.14 33.25
CA LYS A 834 -5.41 15.48 34.23
C LYS A 834 -4.77 14.17 34.70
N VAL A 835 -4.95 13.82 35.96
CA VAL A 835 -4.64 12.49 36.47
C VAL A 835 -5.86 11.60 36.28
N ILE A 836 -5.69 10.50 35.56
CA ILE A 836 -6.75 9.54 35.24
C ILE A 836 -6.24 8.12 35.44
N THR A 837 -7.14 7.14 35.50
CA THR A 837 -6.78 5.73 35.60
C THR A 837 -6.40 5.15 34.23
N GLU A 838 -7.16 5.50 33.18
CA GLU A 838 -6.96 5.05 31.81
C GLU A 838 -7.13 6.22 30.82
N GLU A 839 -6.32 6.28 29.77
CA GLU A 839 -6.40 7.33 28.76
C GLU A 839 -7.68 7.29 27.90
N PRO A 840 -8.16 8.46 27.40
CA PRO A 840 -9.28 8.49 26.47
C PRO A 840 -8.99 7.71 25.19
N ASN A 841 -10.00 7.01 24.65
CA ASN A 841 -9.86 6.14 23.48
C ASN A 841 -8.77 5.07 23.68
N LYS A 842 -8.89 4.28 24.76
CA LYS A 842 -7.90 3.27 25.17
C LYS A 842 -7.44 2.33 24.05
N ASN A 843 -8.31 2.07 23.07
CA ASN A 843 -8.01 1.34 21.83
C ASN A 843 -8.15 2.29 20.64
N TYR A 844 -7.04 2.62 19.97
CA TYR A 844 -7.01 3.68 18.95
C TYR A 844 -7.97 3.42 17.75
N PHE A 845 -8.14 2.15 17.35
CA PHE A 845 -8.88 1.77 16.14
C PHE A 845 -10.32 1.24 16.40
N SER A 846 -10.85 1.36 17.61
CA SER A 846 -12.10 0.68 17.98
C SER A 846 -13.41 1.34 17.48
N VAL A 847 -13.37 2.56 16.95
CA VAL A 847 -14.60 3.30 16.56
C VAL A 847 -14.44 4.00 15.20
N PRO A 848 -15.28 3.73 14.17
CA PRO A 848 -15.15 4.39 12.85
C PRO A 848 -15.18 5.94 12.91
N TRP A 849 -15.96 6.51 13.84
CA TRP A 849 -16.09 7.97 14.00
C TRP A 849 -14.88 8.66 14.65
N THR A 850 -13.94 7.93 15.29
CA THR A 850 -12.75 8.55 15.90
C THR A 850 -11.75 9.03 14.85
N ILE A 851 -11.75 8.46 13.63
CA ILE A 851 -10.85 8.89 12.55
C ILE A 851 -11.04 10.37 12.20
N VAL A 852 -12.29 10.85 12.12
CA VAL A 852 -12.58 12.27 11.86
C VAL A 852 -12.07 13.15 13.01
N LYS A 853 -12.30 12.74 14.26
CA LYS A 853 -11.81 13.45 15.45
C LYS A 853 -10.28 13.53 15.48
N PHE A 854 -9.59 12.44 15.13
CA PHE A 854 -8.14 12.41 15.08
C PHE A 854 -7.58 13.31 13.98
N ARG A 855 -8.23 13.34 12.80
CA ARG A 855 -7.84 14.28 11.73
C ARG A 855 -8.06 15.73 12.13
N LEU A 856 -9.17 16.06 12.78
CA LEU A 856 -9.40 17.40 13.33
C LEU A 856 -8.33 17.77 14.37
N ASN A 857 -7.92 16.83 15.22
CA ASN A 857 -6.83 17.06 16.15
C ASN A 857 -5.48 17.26 15.43
N ALA A 858 -5.17 16.49 14.39
CA ALA A 858 -3.95 16.70 13.60
C ALA A 858 -3.95 18.06 12.88
N ILE A 859 -5.11 18.52 12.38
CA ILE A 859 -5.26 19.89 11.86
C ILE A 859 -4.97 20.91 12.96
N TRP A 860 -5.51 20.71 14.17
CA TRP A 860 -5.23 21.57 15.31
C TRP A 860 -3.74 21.57 15.69
N GLU A 861 -3.08 20.41 15.70
CA GLU A 861 -1.65 20.30 15.99
C GLU A 861 -0.77 20.97 14.93
N LEU A 862 -1.17 20.91 13.66
CA LEU A 862 -0.50 21.66 12.61
C LEU A 862 -0.65 23.16 12.85
N ASN A 863 -1.86 23.64 13.14
CA ASN A 863 -2.11 25.07 13.38
C ASN A 863 -1.38 25.59 14.63
N ARG A 864 -1.41 24.85 15.74
CA ARG A 864 -0.74 25.27 17.00
C ARG A 864 0.77 25.43 16.82
N SER A 865 1.40 24.65 15.93
CA SER A 865 2.84 24.75 15.63
C SER A 865 3.25 26.12 15.07
N PHE A 866 2.29 26.89 14.53
CA PHE A 866 2.48 28.27 14.09
C PHE A 866 2.06 29.29 15.14
N ILE A 867 1.09 28.97 15.99
CA ILE A 867 0.49 29.93 16.95
C ILE A 867 1.28 30.02 18.26
N PHE A 868 1.63 28.87 18.86
CA PHE A 868 2.24 28.83 20.20
C PHE A 868 3.56 29.61 20.34
N PRO A 869 4.43 29.71 19.33
CA PRO A 869 5.64 30.52 19.44
C PRO A 869 5.36 32.00 19.73
N TYR A 870 4.21 32.52 19.27
CA TYR A 870 3.80 33.91 19.49
C TYR A 870 2.99 34.10 20.77
N THR A 871 2.22 33.09 21.18
CA THR A 871 1.31 33.20 22.33
C THR A 871 1.87 32.67 23.65
N ARG A 872 2.84 31.75 23.60
CA ARG A 872 3.42 31.10 24.77
C ARG A 872 4.92 31.30 24.95
N GLY A 873 5.62 31.74 23.90
CA GLY A 873 7.05 32.04 23.96
C GLY A 873 7.87 31.31 22.88
N PRO A 874 9.07 31.81 22.55
CA PRO A 874 9.93 31.26 21.50
C PRO A 874 10.35 29.80 21.73
N GLU A 875 10.35 29.32 22.97
CA GLU A 875 10.66 27.93 23.36
C GLU A 875 9.64 26.90 22.84
N TYR A 876 8.46 27.34 22.41
CA TYR A 876 7.44 26.51 21.75
C TYR A 876 7.59 26.47 20.22
N LYS A 877 8.65 27.07 19.66
CA LYS A 877 8.93 27.06 18.22
C LYS A 877 9.32 25.66 17.75
N GLU A 878 8.40 25.02 17.01
CA GLU A 878 8.69 23.77 16.33
C GLU A 878 9.63 23.99 15.12
N SER A 879 10.52 23.03 14.89
CA SER A 879 11.39 23.01 13.70
C SER A 879 10.55 22.92 12.41
N TRP A 880 11.15 23.32 11.28
CA TRP A 880 10.50 23.16 9.98
C TRP A 880 10.21 21.67 9.69
N LEU A 881 11.10 20.78 10.13
CA LEU A 881 10.96 19.34 9.96
C LEU A 881 9.76 18.80 10.75
N MET A 882 9.57 19.27 11.99
CA MET A 882 8.41 18.88 12.79
C MET A 882 7.10 19.37 12.17
N LYS A 883 7.08 20.59 11.63
CA LYS A 883 5.91 21.11 10.87
C LYS A 883 5.61 20.24 9.64
N THR A 884 6.63 19.78 8.92
CA THR A 884 6.45 18.81 7.84
C THR A 884 5.85 17.50 8.35
N MET A 885 6.34 16.98 9.48
CA MET A 885 5.74 15.79 10.11
C MET A 885 4.28 16.02 10.50
N ARG A 886 3.90 17.19 11.02
CA ARG A 886 2.49 17.54 11.32
C ARG A 886 1.60 17.46 10.08
N ILE A 887 2.10 17.82 8.89
CA ILE A 887 1.36 17.65 7.62
C ILE A 887 1.17 16.16 7.31
N PHE A 888 2.20 15.32 7.48
CA PHE A 888 2.05 13.86 7.37
C PHE A 888 1.04 13.29 8.39
N GLY A 889 0.93 13.91 9.56
CA GLY A 889 -0.06 13.61 10.58
C GLY A 889 -1.52 13.76 10.10
N LEU A 890 -1.79 14.53 9.05
CA LEU A 890 -3.14 14.59 8.46
C LEU A 890 -3.57 13.25 7.86
N VAL A 891 -2.61 12.45 7.41
CA VAL A 891 -2.82 11.08 6.91
C VAL A 891 -2.75 10.08 8.07
N PHE A 892 -1.81 10.26 9.02
CA PHE A 892 -1.56 9.37 10.16
C PHE A 892 -1.57 10.11 11.51
N PRO A 893 -2.75 10.52 12.02
CA PRO A 893 -2.88 11.53 13.08
C PRO A 893 -2.34 11.16 14.46
N GLY A 894 -2.18 9.87 14.79
CA GLY A 894 -1.66 9.43 16.08
C GLY A 894 -0.16 9.19 16.13
N LEU A 895 0.49 8.99 14.97
CA LEU A 895 1.91 8.64 14.92
C LEU A 895 2.81 9.85 15.16
N VAL A 896 2.38 11.03 14.70
CA VAL A 896 3.16 12.27 14.83
C VAL A 896 3.07 12.85 16.24
N ALA A 897 2.00 12.54 16.97
CA ALA A 897 1.85 12.88 18.39
C ALA A 897 2.80 12.07 19.31
N HIS A 898 3.43 11.01 18.80
CA HIS A 898 4.35 10.15 19.52
C HIS A 898 5.81 10.62 19.42
N MET A 899 6.05 11.90 19.72
CA MET A 899 7.40 12.49 19.67
C MET A 899 7.81 12.99 21.06
N PRO A 900 9.08 12.80 21.50
CA PRO A 900 9.54 13.32 22.78
C PRO A 900 9.32 14.82 22.97
N GLN A 901 9.26 15.58 21.86
CA GLN A 901 9.00 17.02 21.86
C GLN A 901 7.62 17.40 22.42
N ASP A 902 6.62 16.52 22.23
CA ASP A 902 5.23 16.74 22.65
C ASP A 902 5.00 16.44 24.13
N TYR A 903 5.93 15.71 24.76
CA TYR A 903 5.97 15.42 26.18
C TYR A 903 6.79 16.47 26.92
#